data_AF-A0A922I696-F1
#
_entry.id   AF-A0A922I696-F1
#
_cell.length_a   1.000
_cell.length_b   1.000
_cell.length_c   1.000
_cell.angle_alpha   90.00
_cell.angle_beta   90.00
_cell.angle_gamma   90.00
#
_symmetry.space_group_name_H-M   'P 1'
#
loop_
_entity.id
_entity.type
_entity.pdbx_description
1 polymer ?
#
loop_
_entity_poly.entity_id
_entity_poly.type
_entity_poly.pdbx_seq_one_letter_code
_entity_poly.pdbx_strand_id
1 'polypeptide(L)'
;MAGNKVEMNSFDGNTGGMGIHQSNNATTSGIGGGRTNASGQHSLTSGTAGGGGGGVATEVKLTNTKNIPERGQWTGQLDFLMSCIGYAIGLGNVWRFPYLCYKNGGGAFLVPYLCCLIFAGVPAFFLEASLGQWLGIGGLGVWRICPVFKGVGYAAAVMAFWLNVYYIVVLAWALYYFSQAIDVDVPWKGCNNWWNTERCRSEYDLADEERRCYIERGPQDFTCKMNTSLFTSPVKEYWENNVLQITTGMDDFGEIRWPLALTLFITWAACYFAIFKGVKWTGKLVYFTSVFPYVCLFILLLRGITLDGAWEGIRYYLTPNLSKLTDAGVWNDAATQIFFSYGLGLGAWIALGSYNRYHNNVHRDALIISCVNSGTSMFAGFVVFSIIGFMAKAQNKPVEDVATSGSGLVFLAYPSATLKLPFSPLWSMLFFMMIVMLGLDSQFCTMEGFFTAIIDEWAHILRPHKEMFIMFVCLVSYFIGIIFVVKGGMYWFQLFDYYAASGFALLFLIFFEVVAISWSYGVNRYYGNLSQMLKFPLPIWWKLCWFFFTPSVCFLVFCFSLYQYKPLKYMNYEYPWWGQAIGWFLALSSMVCIPGYAIYLYIVTPGTFSERMKALFRPDIPEIEDEIRRRSQDDIDTSVTQV
;
A
#
# COMPACT_ATOMS: atom_id res chain seq x y z
N MET A 1 -47.02 -36.14 -14.59
CA MET A 1 -47.30 -37.29 -13.69
C MET A 1 -46.43 -37.12 -12.46
N ALA A 2 -47.07 -37.26 -11.28
CA ALA A 2 -46.63 -37.17 -9.88
C ALA A 2 -45.12 -37.07 -9.58
N GLY A 3 -44.62 -36.26 -8.65
CA GLY A 3 -45.23 -35.63 -7.47
C GLY A 3 -44.47 -36.09 -6.21
N ASN A 4 -43.91 -35.15 -5.44
CA ASN A 4 -43.87 -35.21 -3.97
C ASN A 4 -43.47 -33.84 -3.37
N LYS A 5 -44.45 -33.27 -2.65
CA LYS A 5 -44.35 -32.20 -1.64
C LYS A 5 -44.21 -32.83 -0.25
N VAL A 6 -43.86 -32.02 0.76
CA VAL A 6 -44.32 -31.96 2.18
C VAL A 6 -43.18 -31.30 3.00
N GLU A 7 -43.33 -30.39 3.97
CA GLU A 7 -44.31 -29.37 4.39
C GLU A 7 -43.57 -28.46 5.40
N MET A 8 -43.98 -27.19 5.47
CA MET A 8 -43.67 -26.24 6.54
C MET A 8 -44.63 -26.46 7.72
N ASN A 9 -44.19 -26.24 8.97
CA ASN A 9 -45.11 -25.82 10.04
C ASN A 9 -44.43 -24.92 11.09
N SER A 10 -45.08 -23.78 11.29
CA SER A 10 -44.99 -22.79 12.35
C SER A 10 -45.67 -23.27 13.64
N PHE A 11 -45.25 -22.75 14.80
CA PHE A 11 -46.10 -22.71 15.99
C PHE A 11 -45.85 -21.41 16.78
N ASP A 12 -46.96 -20.71 17.03
CA ASP A 12 -47.13 -19.52 17.86
C ASP A 12 -47.96 -19.87 19.10
N GLY A 13 -47.78 -19.09 20.18
CA GLY A 13 -48.72 -18.92 21.31
C GLY A 13 -48.39 -19.70 22.59
N ASN A 14 -48.57 -19.19 23.83
CA ASN A 14 -49.17 -17.94 24.32
C ASN A 14 -48.95 -17.80 25.86
N THR A 15 -49.18 -16.59 26.40
CA THR A 15 -49.44 -16.18 27.82
C THR A 15 -48.28 -16.19 28.84
N GLY A 16 -48.09 -15.24 29.76
CA GLY A 16 -48.77 -13.99 30.15
C GLY A 16 -48.23 -13.52 31.52
N GLY A 17 -48.42 -12.24 31.90
CA GLY A 17 -48.45 -11.82 33.33
C GLY A 17 -47.37 -10.85 33.85
N MET A 18 -47.83 -9.69 34.32
CA MET A 18 -47.15 -8.57 35.00
C MET A 18 -46.76 -8.86 36.47
N GLY A 19 -45.90 -7.99 37.06
CA GLY A 19 -45.85 -7.67 38.51
C GLY A 19 -44.48 -7.97 39.15
N ILE A 20 -43.61 -6.98 39.42
CA ILE A 20 -43.55 -6.03 40.56
C ILE A 20 -43.06 -6.64 41.89
N HIS A 21 -42.00 -5.99 42.42
CA HIS A 21 -41.53 -5.84 43.81
C HIS A 21 -40.68 -6.89 44.54
N GLN A 22 -39.57 -6.35 45.07
CA GLN A 22 -38.97 -6.56 46.42
C GLN A 22 -38.40 -7.96 46.73
N SER A 23 -37.42 -8.17 47.60
CA SER A 23 -36.43 -7.37 48.34
C SER A 23 -35.64 -8.38 49.19
N ASN A 24 -34.37 -8.05 49.47
CA ASN A 24 -33.63 -8.35 50.70
C ASN A 24 -33.29 -9.79 51.15
N ASN A 25 -31.99 -9.92 51.41
CA ASN A 25 -31.31 -10.52 52.57
C ASN A 25 -31.43 -12.02 52.86
N ALA A 26 -30.27 -12.68 52.82
CA ALA A 26 -29.69 -13.43 53.96
C ALA A 26 -28.18 -13.61 53.68
N THR A 27 -27.28 -12.86 54.31
CA THR A 27 -26.51 -13.23 55.53
C THR A 27 -25.96 -14.65 55.54
N THR A 28 -24.65 -14.77 55.39
CA THR A 28 -23.85 -15.73 56.16
C THR A 28 -22.58 -15.05 56.67
N SER A 29 -22.50 -15.03 57.99
CA SER A 29 -21.43 -14.52 58.84
C SER A 29 -20.14 -15.33 58.75
N GLY A 30 -19.01 -14.64 58.64
CA GLY A 30 -17.68 -15.17 58.95
C GLY A 30 -16.92 -14.15 59.79
N ILE A 31 -16.79 -14.45 61.08
CA ILE A 31 -16.08 -13.67 62.10
C ILE A 31 -14.57 -13.88 61.95
N GLY A 32 -13.78 -12.80 62.04
CA GLY A 32 -12.33 -12.86 62.17
C GLY A 32 -11.73 -11.47 62.28
N GLY A 33 -11.59 -10.97 63.51
CA GLY A 33 -11.10 -9.62 63.81
C GLY A 33 -9.58 -9.44 63.63
N GLY A 34 -9.18 -8.21 63.30
CA GLY A 34 -7.79 -7.74 63.29
C GLY A 34 -7.76 -6.22 63.24
N ARG A 35 -7.16 -5.62 64.26
CA ARG A 35 -7.12 -4.20 64.63
C ARG A 35 -6.25 -3.31 63.71
N THR A 36 -6.58 -2.01 63.71
CA THR A 36 -5.69 -0.80 63.61
C THR A 36 -4.95 -0.58 62.27
N ASN A 37 -4.87 0.61 61.64
CA ASN A 37 -4.82 1.98 62.15
C ASN A 37 -5.41 2.98 61.14
N ALA A 38 -5.96 4.07 61.68
CA ALA A 38 -6.36 5.26 60.96
C ALA A 38 -5.27 6.36 61.07
N SER A 39 -5.09 7.11 60.00
CA SER A 39 -4.71 8.54 59.96
C SER A 39 -5.33 9.08 58.66
N GLY A 40 -6.38 9.90 58.65
CA GLY A 40 -6.51 11.22 59.27
C GLY A 40 -5.78 12.25 58.39
N GLN A 41 -6.35 13.33 57.86
CA GLN A 41 -7.57 14.07 58.19
C GLN A 41 -7.88 15.13 57.10
N HIS A 42 -9.17 15.42 56.96
CA HIS A 42 -9.86 16.72 56.76
C HIS A 42 -9.53 17.67 55.60
N SER A 43 -10.52 17.79 54.72
CA SER A 43 -10.94 19.04 54.07
C SER A 43 -11.95 19.79 54.97
N LEU A 44 -11.73 21.09 55.16
CA LEU A 44 -12.61 22.03 55.85
C LEU A 44 -13.52 22.74 54.84
N THR A 45 -14.82 22.67 55.10
CA THR A 45 -15.86 23.49 54.48
C THR A 45 -15.94 24.85 55.17
N SER A 46 -16.10 25.91 54.39
CA SER A 46 -16.73 27.16 54.86
C SER A 46 -17.61 27.70 53.75
N GLY A 47 -18.88 27.93 54.06
CA GLY A 47 -19.85 28.56 53.18
C GLY A 47 -20.06 30.00 53.58
N THR A 48 -20.29 30.85 52.58
CA THR A 48 -20.96 32.14 52.73
C THR A 48 -21.82 32.38 51.49
N ALA A 49 -23.06 32.81 51.74
CA ALA A 49 -24.09 33.08 50.74
C ALA A 49 -24.01 34.53 50.24
N GLY A 50 -24.45 34.76 48.99
CA GLY A 50 -24.97 36.05 48.53
C GLY A 50 -24.55 36.46 47.12
N GLY A 51 -25.54 36.69 46.24
CA GLY A 51 -25.40 37.57 45.07
C GLY A 51 -25.75 36.93 43.73
N GLY A 52 -26.99 37.17 43.27
CA GLY A 52 -27.44 36.80 41.93
C GLY A 52 -26.77 37.62 40.83
N GLY A 53 -26.44 36.94 39.73
CA GLY A 53 -25.99 37.52 38.48
C GLY A 53 -26.08 36.46 37.38
N GLY A 54 -27.09 36.57 36.53
CA GLY A 54 -27.30 35.68 35.40
C GLY A 54 -26.22 35.88 34.34
N GLY A 55 -25.17 35.05 34.40
CA GLY A 55 -24.27 34.81 33.29
C GLY A 55 -24.50 33.39 32.80
N VAL A 56 -24.99 33.23 31.57
CA VAL A 56 -25.03 31.93 30.89
C VAL A 56 -23.59 31.56 30.58
N ALA A 57 -22.92 30.92 31.53
CA ALA A 57 -21.70 30.19 31.27
C ALA A 57 -22.09 28.98 30.44
N THR A 58 -21.83 29.03 29.14
CA THR A 58 -21.84 27.85 28.28
C THR A 58 -20.65 26.99 28.69
N GLU A 59 -20.82 26.27 29.79
CA GLU A 59 -19.92 25.21 30.19
C GLU A 59 -20.04 24.13 29.11
N VAL A 60 -19.12 24.18 28.14
CA VAL A 60 -18.90 23.07 27.22
C VAL A 60 -18.52 21.90 28.12
N LYS A 61 -19.50 21.04 28.42
CA LYS A 61 -19.25 19.73 29.03
C LYS A 61 -18.15 19.08 28.19
N LEU A 62 -16.93 19.03 28.73
CA LEU A 62 -15.94 18.06 28.27
C LEU A 62 -16.63 16.71 28.34
N THR A 63 -17.02 16.21 27.17
CA THR A 63 -17.53 14.86 27.00
C THR A 63 -16.51 13.91 27.64
N ASN A 64 -17.01 13.14 28.58
CA ASN A 64 -16.28 12.22 29.45
C ASN A 64 -15.32 11.33 28.62
N THR A 65 -14.05 11.69 28.51
CA THR A 65 -12.99 10.97 27.77
C THR A 65 -12.66 9.60 28.37
N LYS A 66 -13.28 9.23 29.50
CA LYS A 66 -13.04 7.98 30.23
C LYS A 66 -13.56 6.70 29.55
N ASN A 67 -14.31 6.79 28.44
CA ASN A 67 -14.96 5.62 27.81
C ASN A 67 -14.47 5.30 26.38
N ILE A 68 -13.41 5.96 25.88
CA ILE A 68 -12.89 5.66 24.55
C ILE A 68 -11.86 4.52 24.65
N PRO A 69 -12.04 3.39 23.94
CA PRO A 69 -11.04 2.31 23.93
C PRO A 69 -9.65 2.82 23.55
N GLU A 70 -8.63 2.33 24.24
CA GLU A 70 -7.25 2.67 23.95
C GLU A 70 -6.85 2.22 22.55
N ARG A 71 -6.07 3.07 21.87
CA ARG A 71 -5.62 2.89 20.48
C ARG A 71 -4.64 1.72 20.31
N GLY A 72 -3.93 1.35 21.37
CA GLY A 72 -2.84 0.38 21.35
C GLY A 72 -1.51 0.96 20.84
N GLN A 73 -0.44 0.23 21.07
CA GLN A 73 0.92 0.49 20.60
C GLN A 73 1.53 -0.82 20.09
N TRP A 74 2.63 -0.73 19.35
CA TRP A 74 3.44 -1.90 18.99
C TRP A 74 3.91 -2.66 20.24
N THR A 75 3.92 -3.99 20.17
CA THR A 75 4.42 -4.84 21.26
C THR A 75 5.93 -4.77 21.41
N GLY A 76 6.67 -4.60 20.30
CA GLY A 76 8.11 -4.37 20.30
C GLY A 76 8.60 -3.63 19.06
N GLN A 77 9.87 -3.19 19.09
CA GLN A 77 10.51 -2.47 17.98
C GLN A 77 10.63 -3.32 16.71
N LEU A 78 10.86 -4.63 16.87
CA LEU A 78 10.97 -5.56 15.74
C LEU A 78 9.64 -5.69 14.99
N ASP A 79 8.50 -5.63 15.69
CA ASP A 79 7.17 -5.69 15.06
C ASP A 79 6.95 -4.47 14.15
N PHE A 80 7.31 -3.28 14.65
CA PHE A 80 7.26 -2.04 13.86
C PHE A 80 8.20 -2.14 12.64
N LEU A 81 9.46 -2.53 12.86
CA LEU A 81 10.47 -2.60 11.80
C LEU A 81 10.06 -3.59 10.70
N MET A 82 9.60 -4.78 11.08
CA MET A 82 9.14 -5.81 10.12
C MET A 82 7.88 -5.38 9.38
N SER A 83 6.93 -4.72 10.06
CA SER A 83 5.74 -4.16 9.39
C SER A 83 6.12 -3.10 8.37
N CYS A 84 7.10 -2.24 8.70
CA CYS A 84 7.61 -1.24 7.79
C CYS A 84 8.38 -1.84 6.60
N ILE A 85 9.18 -2.88 6.83
CA ILE A 85 9.88 -3.61 5.76
C ILE A 85 8.85 -4.28 4.83
N GLY A 86 7.82 -4.93 5.39
CA GLY A 86 6.73 -5.51 4.60
C GLY A 86 5.95 -4.46 3.80
N TYR A 87 5.70 -3.28 4.37
CA TYR A 87 5.04 -2.21 3.63
C TYR A 87 5.90 -1.66 2.48
N ALA A 88 7.18 -1.37 2.75
CA ALA A 88 8.09 -0.80 1.77
C ALA A 88 8.43 -1.78 0.62
N ILE A 89 8.32 -3.09 0.87
CA ILE A 89 8.70 -4.11 -0.11
C ILE A 89 7.43 -4.76 -0.64
N GLY A 90 6.98 -4.24 -1.77
CA GLY A 90 5.82 -4.73 -2.47
C GLY A 90 6.15 -5.34 -3.82
N LEU A 91 5.12 -5.52 -4.63
CA LEU A 91 5.24 -6.01 -6.00
C LEU A 91 6.16 -5.12 -6.85
N GLY A 92 6.14 -3.81 -6.61
CA GLY A 92 6.97 -2.81 -7.30
C GLY A 92 8.47 -3.14 -7.31
N ASN A 93 8.98 -3.72 -6.23
CA ASN A 93 10.37 -4.12 -6.08
C ASN A 93 10.75 -5.28 -7.02
N VAL A 94 9.82 -6.20 -7.25
CA VAL A 94 10.06 -7.41 -8.05
C VAL A 94 9.77 -7.18 -9.53
N TRP A 95 8.67 -6.51 -9.88
CA TRP A 95 8.24 -6.44 -11.29
C TRP A 95 8.49 -5.11 -12.01
N ARG A 96 8.65 -4.01 -11.27
CA ARG A 96 8.69 -2.66 -11.83
C ARG A 96 10.10 -2.12 -11.82
N PHE A 97 10.79 -2.23 -10.68
CA PHE A 97 12.19 -1.81 -10.60
C PHE A 97 13.09 -2.52 -11.65
N PRO A 98 13.05 -3.86 -11.81
CA PRO A 98 13.89 -4.52 -12.81
C PRO A 98 13.56 -4.07 -14.25
N TYR A 99 12.27 -3.93 -14.55
CA TYR A 99 11.81 -3.41 -15.84
C TYR A 99 12.28 -1.97 -16.11
N LEU A 100 12.22 -1.09 -15.12
CA LEU A 100 12.70 0.29 -15.27
C LEU A 100 14.22 0.36 -15.41
N CYS A 101 14.98 -0.46 -14.68
CA CYS A 101 16.41 -0.61 -14.90
C CYS A 101 16.69 -1.02 -16.35
N TYR A 102 15.97 -2.03 -16.87
CA TYR A 102 16.07 -2.47 -18.27
C TYR A 102 15.81 -1.30 -19.25
N LYS A 103 14.63 -0.67 -19.15
CA LYS A 103 14.16 0.37 -20.08
C LYS A 103 15.08 1.59 -20.11
N ASN A 104 15.66 1.94 -18.95
CA ASN A 104 16.34 3.22 -18.74
C ASN A 104 17.88 3.12 -18.72
N GLY A 105 18.44 2.11 -19.39
CA GLY A 105 19.88 2.02 -19.64
C GLY A 105 20.65 1.14 -18.66
N GLY A 106 20.00 0.10 -18.12
CA GLY A 106 20.62 -0.90 -17.25
C GLY A 106 21.19 -0.29 -15.98
N GLY A 107 22.46 -0.58 -15.71
CA GLY A 107 23.17 -0.08 -14.53
C GLY A 107 23.25 1.45 -14.44
N ALA A 108 23.10 2.18 -15.56
CA ALA A 108 23.08 3.65 -15.54
C ALA A 108 21.88 4.20 -14.76
N PHE A 109 20.73 3.51 -14.78
CA PHE A 109 19.51 3.92 -14.07
C PHE A 109 19.70 3.99 -12.54
N LEU A 110 20.69 3.31 -11.98
CA LEU A 110 20.98 3.38 -10.55
C LEU A 110 21.41 4.79 -10.12
N VAL A 111 22.01 5.58 -11.02
CA VAL A 111 22.42 6.97 -10.71
C VAL A 111 21.19 7.85 -10.39
N PRO A 112 20.22 8.05 -11.30
CA PRO A 112 19.03 8.85 -11.00
C PRO A 112 18.20 8.22 -9.88
N TYR A 113 18.13 6.89 -9.79
CA TYR A 113 17.44 6.20 -8.69
C TYR A 113 18.03 6.56 -7.31
N LEU A 114 19.35 6.44 -7.13
CA LEU A 114 20.02 6.76 -5.86
C LEU A 114 19.98 8.26 -5.55
N CYS A 115 20.04 9.13 -6.57
CA CYS A 115 19.83 10.56 -6.39
C CYS A 115 18.42 10.83 -5.84
N CYS A 116 17.36 10.36 -6.52
CA CYS A 116 15.99 10.55 -6.05
C CYS A 116 15.76 9.94 -4.65
N LEU A 117 16.39 8.81 -4.34
CA LEU A 117 16.39 8.19 -3.03
C LEU A 117 16.93 9.13 -1.94
N ILE A 118 18.14 9.66 -2.13
CA ILE A 118 18.87 10.47 -1.13
C ILE A 118 18.24 11.86 -0.94
N PHE A 119 17.79 12.48 -2.03
CA PHE A 119 17.31 13.87 -2.03
C PHE A 119 15.80 14.01 -1.77
N ALA A 120 15.01 12.96 -2.03
CA ALA A 120 13.55 13.04 -1.91
C ALA A 120 12.91 11.85 -1.20
N GLY A 121 13.23 10.62 -1.59
CA GLY A 121 12.59 9.42 -1.04
C GLY A 121 12.79 9.22 0.46
N VAL A 122 14.05 9.05 0.89
CA VAL A 122 14.38 8.83 2.31
C VAL A 122 13.99 10.04 3.18
N PRO A 123 14.22 11.31 2.75
CA PRO A 123 13.73 12.45 3.50
C PRO A 123 12.21 12.50 3.68
N ALA A 124 11.43 12.25 2.62
CA ALA A 124 9.96 12.25 2.72
C ALA A 124 9.47 11.11 3.62
N PHE A 125 10.03 9.91 3.47
CA PHE A 125 9.75 8.77 4.34
C PHE A 125 10.02 9.08 5.82
N PHE A 126 11.20 9.62 6.11
CA PHE A 126 11.57 9.98 7.48
C PHE A 126 10.64 11.05 8.05
N LEU A 127 10.22 12.02 7.23
CA LEU A 127 9.24 13.03 7.62
C LEU A 127 7.90 12.41 8.01
N GLU A 128 7.32 11.55 7.18
CA GLU A 128 6.02 10.92 7.48
C GLU A 128 6.07 10.05 8.75
N ALA A 129 7.06 9.16 8.83
CA ALA A 129 7.18 8.24 9.96
C ALA A 129 7.41 8.99 11.28
N SER A 130 8.27 10.02 11.26
CA SER A 130 8.56 10.81 12.46
C SER A 130 7.44 11.80 12.83
N LEU A 131 6.72 12.34 11.84
CA LEU A 131 5.49 13.13 12.08
C LEU A 131 4.43 12.30 12.78
N GLY A 132 4.21 11.07 12.30
CA GLY A 132 3.32 10.09 12.93
C GLY A 132 3.71 9.83 14.37
N GLN A 133 4.96 9.45 14.63
CA GLN A 133 5.45 9.15 15.99
C GLN A 133 5.30 10.34 16.93
N TRP A 134 5.70 11.53 16.47
CA TRP A 134 5.66 12.76 17.25
C TRP A 134 4.24 13.10 17.70
N LEU A 135 3.26 13.10 16.78
CA LEU A 135 1.89 13.49 17.12
C LEU A 135 1.03 12.35 17.68
N GLY A 136 1.31 11.08 17.34
CA GLY A 136 0.59 9.93 17.88
C GLY A 136 -0.83 9.77 17.37
N ILE A 137 -1.15 10.39 16.24
CA ILE A 137 -2.47 10.42 15.63
C ILE A 137 -2.37 10.08 14.14
N GLY A 138 -3.46 9.56 13.56
CA GLY A 138 -3.54 9.20 12.15
C GLY A 138 -3.41 10.36 11.16
N GLY A 139 -3.33 10.01 9.87
CA GLY A 139 -3.00 10.94 8.76
C GLY A 139 -4.00 12.08 8.51
N LEU A 140 -5.21 12.06 9.06
CA LEU A 140 -6.13 13.21 9.04
C LEU A 140 -5.92 14.15 10.22
N GLY A 141 -5.63 13.59 11.40
CA GLY A 141 -5.45 14.34 12.64
C GLY A 141 -4.14 15.12 12.70
N VAL A 142 -3.07 14.64 12.04
CA VAL A 142 -1.75 15.30 12.06
C VAL A 142 -1.78 16.74 11.57
N TRP A 143 -2.71 17.07 10.68
CA TRP A 143 -2.87 18.40 10.11
C TRP A 143 -3.46 19.44 11.07
N ARG A 144 -3.80 19.05 12.32
CA ARG A 144 -4.15 20.04 13.35
C ARG A 144 -3.05 21.08 13.58
N ILE A 145 -1.78 20.72 13.34
CA ILE A 145 -0.66 21.66 13.45
C ILE A 145 -0.61 22.71 12.32
N CYS A 146 -1.27 22.44 11.19
CA CYS A 146 -1.41 23.34 10.04
C CYS A 146 -2.78 23.14 9.35
N PRO A 147 -3.88 23.65 9.94
CA PRO A 147 -5.25 23.33 9.55
C PRO A 147 -5.59 23.59 8.08
N VAL A 148 -4.99 24.61 7.47
CA VAL A 148 -5.17 24.93 6.05
C VAL A 148 -4.80 23.75 5.13
N PHE A 149 -3.85 22.91 5.55
CA PHE A 149 -3.40 21.74 4.81
C PHE A 149 -4.09 20.44 5.21
N LYS A 150 -5.17 20.47 6.02
CA LYS A 150 -5.92 19.25 6.34
C LYS A 150 -6.53 18.56 5.12
N GLY A 151 -6.69 19.29 4.01
CA GLY A 151 -7.01 18.73 2.70
C GLY A 151 -5.98 17.71 2.18
N VAL A 152 -4.71 17.78 2.60
CA VAL A 152 -3.66 16.78 2.30
C VAL A 152 -4.03 15.43 2.91
N GLY A 153 -4.50 15.40 4.16
CA GLY A 153 -4.95 14.18 4.82
C GLY A 153 -6.18 13.57 4.13
N TYR A 154 -7.13 14.40 3.69
CA TYR A 154 -8.28 13.91 2.92
C TYR A 154 -7.86 13.37 1.54
N ALA A 155 -6.95 14.05 0.85
CA ALA A 155 -6.40 13.59 -0.41
C ALA A 155 -5.68 12.23 -0.26
N ALA A 156 -4.89 12.06 0.81
CA ALA A 156 -4.21 10.81 1.13
C ALA A 156 -5.21 9.68 1.40
N ALA A 157 -6.28 9.95 2.17
CA ALA A 157 -7.33 8.97 2.45
C ALA A 157 -8.09 8.55 1.19
N VAL A 158 -8.41 9.49 0.28
CA VAL A 158 -9.07 9.18 -1.00
C VAL A 158 -8.15 8.35 -1.90
N MET A 159 -6.87 8.70 -2.01
CA MET A 159 -5.91 7.90 -2.80
C MET A 159 -5.70 6.51 -2.20
N ALA A 160 -5.53 6.41 -0.88
CA ALA A 160 -5.40 5.13 -0.20
C ALA A 160 -6.65 4.25 -0.39
N PHE A 161 -7.85 4.84 -0.36
CA PHE A 161 -9.08 4.11 -0.67
C PHE A 161 -9.04 3.52 -2.07
N TRP A 162 -8.81 4.32 -3.11
CA TRP A 162 -8.76 3.81 -4.49
C TRP A 162 -7.66 2.78 -4.69
N LEU A 163 -6.47 3.04 -4.14
CA LEU A 163 -5.34 2.11 -4.18
C LEU A 163 -5.71 0.75 -3.57
N ASN A 164 -6.33 0.74 -2.40
CA ASN A 164 -6.75 -0.49 -1.74
C ASN A 164 -7.76 -1.29 -2.59
N VAL A 165 -8.65 -0.63 -3.34
CA VAL A 165 -9.66 -1.32 -4.16
C VAL A 165 -9.04 -1.98 -5.40
N TYR A 166 -8.13 -1.31 -6.12
CA TYR A 166 -7.58 -1.89 -7.36
C TYR A 166 -6.35 -2.78 -7.10
N TYR A 167 -5.46 -2.43 -6.16
CA TYR A 167 -4.21 -3.16 -5.93
C TYR A 167 -4.45 -4.62 -5.52
N ILE A 168 -5.46 -4.85 -4.67
CA ILE A 168 -5.83 -6.18 -4.19
C ILE A 168 -6.26 -7.15 -5.31
N VAL A 169 -6.67 -6.63 -6.48
CA VAL A 169 -7.04 -7.44 -7.64
C VAL A 169 -5.83 -8.22 -8.17
N VAL A 170 -4.62 -7.65 -8.07
CA VAL A 170 -3.38 -8.34 -8.45
C VAL A 170 -3.15 -9.57 -7.57
N LEU A 171 -3.41 -9.43 -6.27
CA LEU A 171 -3.31 -10.56 -5.33
C LEU A 171 -4.37 -11.61 -5.63
N ALA A 172 -5.57 -11.21 -6.05
CA ALA A 172 -6.62 -12.12 -6.48
C ALA A 172 -6.23 -12.93 -7.73
N TRP A 173 -5.57 -12.30 -8.71
CA TRP A 173 -4.98 -12.99 -9.87
C TRP A 173 -3.85 -13.93 -9.45
N ALA A 174 -2.95 -13.48 -8.58
CA ALA A 174 -1.85 -14.32 -8.08
C ALA A 174 -2.37 -15.53 -7.29
N LEU A 175 -3.40 -15.35 -6.46
CA LEU A 175 -4.06 -16.43 -5.73
C LEU A 175 -4.76 -17.41 -6.68
N TYR A 176 -5.36 -16.91 -7.77
CA TYR A 176 -5.91 -17.75 -8.82
C TYR A 176 -4.82 -18.61 -9.47
N TYR A 177 -3.72 -18.01 -9.94
CA TYR A 177 -2.58 -18.75 -10.49
C TYR A 177 -1.97 -19.75 -9.51
N PHE A 178 -1.85 -19.38 -8.23
CA PHE A 178 -1.40 -20.29 -7.17
C PHE A 178 -2.31 -21.51 -7.07
N SER A 179 -3.64 -21.32 -7.03
CA SER A 179 -4.59 -22.43 -6.97
C SER A 179 -4.49 -23.38 -8.16
N GLN A 180 -4.23 -22.83 -9.35
CA GLN A 180 -4.09 -23.58 -10.60
C GLN A 180 -2.74 -24.30 -10.69
N ALA A 181 -1.73 -23.85 -9.94
CA ALA A 181 -0.41 -24.49 -9.86
C ALA A 181 -0.35 -25.68 -8.89
N ILE A 182 -1.42 -25.96 -8.13
CA ILE A 182 -1.50 -27.12 -7.21
C ILE A 182 -1.73 -28.44 -7.98
N ASP A 183 -2.18 -28.36 -9.23
CA ASP A 183 -2.40 -29.53 -10.09
C ASP A 183 -1.07 -30.23 -10.48
N VAL A 184 -1.19 -31.45 -11.04
CA VAL A 184 -0.06 -32.28 -11.48
C VAL A 184 0.79 -31.57 -12.53
N ASP A 185 0.16 -30.76 -13.37
CA ASP A 185 0.83 -29.95 -14.38
C ASP A 185 0.16 -28.58 -14.47
N VAL A 186 0.92 -27.56 -14.88
CA VAL A 186 0.38 -26.20 -14.97
C VAL A 186 -0.48 -26.02 -16.23
N PRO A 187 -1.66 -25.36 -16.15
CA PRO A 187 -2.59 -25.30 -17.28
C PRO A 187 -2.07 -24.47 -18.46
N TRP A 188 -1.12 -23.56 -18.23
CA TRP A 188 -0.49 -22.74 -19.27
C TRP A 188 0.68 -23.44 -19.99
N LYS A 189 0.92 -24.73 -19.76
CA LYS A 189 2.02 -25.48 -20.39
C LYS A 189 1.83 -25.75 -21.87
N GLY A 190 0.60 -26.01 -22.30
CA GLY A 190 0.30 -26.48 -23.66
C GLY A 190 -0.89 -25.78 -24.26
N CYS A 191 -1.17 -26.14 -25.51
CA CYS A 191 -2.26 -25.57 -26.32
C CYS A 191 -3.51 -26.48 -26.39
N ASN A 192 -3.53 -27.58 -25.63
CA ASN A 192 -4.62 -28.57 -25.69
C ASN A 192 -5.70 -28.29 -24.63
N ASN A 193 -6.16 -27.05 -24.54
CA ASN A 193 -7.21 -26.65 -23.61
C ASN A 193 -8.39 -26.00 -24.33
N TRP A 194 -9.55 -25.94 -23.67
CA TRP A 194 -10.78 -25.41 -24.27
C TRP A 194 -10.72 -23.90 -24.57
N TRP A 195 -9.81 -23.15 -23.95
CA TRP A 195 -9.60 -21.72 -24.19
C TRP A 195 -8.58 -21.43 -25.28
N ASN A 196 -7.90 -22.45 -25.79
CA ASN A 196 -6.84 -22.26 -26.77
C ASN A 196 -7.40 -22.12 -28.20
N THR A 197 -6.75 -21.28 -29.00
CA THR A 197 -7.08 -21.12 -30.43
C THR A 197 -6.20 -22.01 -31.30
N GLU A 198 -6.58 -22.18 -32.58
CA GLU A 198 -5.76 -22.90 -33.56
C GLU A 198 -4.37 -22.26 -33.78
N ARG A 199 -4.23 -20.97 -33.42
CA ARG A 199 -2.97 -20.21 -33.52
C ARG A 199 -2.06 -20.40 -32.30
N CYS A 200 -2.49 -21.19 -31.32
CA CYS A 200 -1.69 -21.46 -30.14
C CYS A 200 -0.46 -22.31 -30.50
N ARG A 201 0.72 -21.76 -30.24
CA ARG A 201 2.00 -22.47 -30.33
C ARG A 201 2.93 -22.01 -29.21
N SER A 202 3.61 -22.98 -28.58
CA SER A 202 4.64 -22.69 -27.60
C SER A 202 5.81 -21.97 -28.28
N GLU A 203 6.27 -20.86 -27.68
CA GLU A 203 7.43 -20.11 -28.17
C GLU A 203 8.69 -20.97 -28.24
N TYR A 204 8.76 -21.98 -27.38
CA TYR A 204 9.87 -22.92 -27.34
C TYR A 204 9.80 -23.97 -28.45
N ASP A 205 8.60 -24.40 -28.82
CA ASP A 205 8.42 -25.38 -29.90
C ASP A 205 8.73 -24.71 -31.24
N LEU A 206 8.30 -23.44 -31.40
CA LEU A 206 8.67 -22.61 -32.55
C LEU A 206 10.19 -22.42 -32.66
N ALA A 207 10.87 -22.11 -31.55
CA ALA A 207 12.32 -21.95 -31.52
C ALA A 207 13.06 -23.27 -31.82
N ASP A 208 12.53 -24.41 -31.39
CA ASP A 208 13.08 -25.73 -31.68
C ASP A 208 12.88 -26.12 -33.16
N GLU A 209 11.69 -25.87 -33.73
CA GLU A 209 11.41 -26.06 -35.15
C GLU A 209 12.31 -25.22 -36.05
N GLU A 210 12.46 -23.93 -35.73
CA GLU A 210 13.35 -23.02 -36.44
C GLU A 210 14.81 -23.50 -36.36
N ARG A 211 15.27 -23.90 -35.16
CA ARG A 211 16.62 -24.45 -34.96
C ARG A 211 16.84 -25.71 -35.79
N ARG A 212 15.89 -26.65 -35.80
CA ARG A 212 15.97 -27.87 -36.63
C ARG A 212 16.05 -27.53 -38.11
N CYS A 213 15.25 -26.58 -38.58
CA CYS A 213 15.27 -26.16 -39.98
C CYS A 213 16.64 -25.63 -40.40
N TYR A 214 17.28 -24.77 -39.59
CA TYR A 214 18.61 -24.25 -39.89
C TYR A 214 19.70 -25.34 -39.86
N ILE A 215 19.57 -26.36 -39.01
CA ILE A 215 20.49 -27.51 -38.99
C ILE A 215 20.36 -28.32 -40.29
N GLU A 216 19.14 -28.50 -40.80
CA GLU A 216 18.88 -29.29 -42.01
C GLU A 216 19.19 -28.55 -43.31
N ARG A 217 18.87 -27.25 -43.40
CA ARG A 217 18.94 -26.46 -44.65
C ARG A 217 20.09 -25.46 -44.72
N GLY A 218 20.76 -25.22 -43.60
CA GLY A 218 21.88 -24.29 -43.49
C GLY A 218 21.47 -22.90 -42.98
N PRO A 219 22.42 -22.12 -42.40
CA PRO A 219 22.14 -20.92 -41.61
C PRO A 219 21.70 -19.68 -42.43
N GLN A 220 21.73 -19.73 -43.76
CA GLN A 220 21.34 -18.60 -44.62
C GLN A 220 19.97 -18.78 -45.31
N ASP A 221 19.27 -19.89 -45.05
CA ASP A 221 17.96 -20.12 -45.64
C ASP A 221 16.88 -19.29 -44.90
N PHE A 222 16.46 -18.18 -45.50
CA PHE A 222 15.43 -17.30 -44.96
C PHE A 222 14.06 -17.97 -44.82
N THR A 223 13.82 -19.12 -45.46
CA THR A 223 12.56 -19.88 -45.33
C THR A 223 12.41 -20.55 -43.96
N CYS A 224 13.50 -20.73 -43.22
CA CYS A 224 13.46 -21.31 -41.87
C CYS A 224 12.96 -20.32 -40.81
N LYS A 225 12.99 -19.01 -41.09
CA LYS A 225 12.55 -17.99 -40.16
C LYS A 225 11.02 -18.00 -40.06
N MET A 226 10.51 -18.53 -38.95
CA MET A 226 9.07 -18.58 -38.70
C MET A 226 8.52 -17.19 -38.41
N ASN A 227 7.36 -16.88 -38.99
CA ASN A 227 6.66 -15.63 -38.69
C ASN A 227 5.92 -15.73 -37.34
N THR A 228 6.63 -15.40 -36.27
CA THR A 228 6.13 -15.43 -34.89
C THR A 228 4.90 -14.56 -34.65
N SER A 229 4.65 -13.54 -35.48
CA SER A 229 3.46 -12.67 -35.36
C SER A 229 2.14 -13.39 -35.65
N LEU A 230 2.18 -14.56 -36.30
CA LEU A 230 0.98 -15.36 -36.61
C LEU A 230 0.53 -16.23 -35.43
N PHE A 231 1.40 -16.45 -34.44
CA PHE A 231 1.18 -17.39 -33.35
C PHE A 231 1.06 -16.67 -32.01
N THR A 232 0.31 -17.27 -31.09
CA THR A 232 0.17 -16.77 -29.72
C THR A 232 0.63 -17.85 -28.73
N SER A 233 1.36 -17.44 -27.69
CA SER A 233 1.89 -18.38 -26.71
C SER A 233 0.77 -18.96 -25.83
N PRO A 234 0.89 -20.22 -25.36
CA PRO A 234 -0.11 -20.84 -24.49
C PRO A 234 -0.29 -20.07 -23.17
N VAL A 235 0.77 -19.41 -22.68
CA VAL A 235 0.73 -18.57 -21.49
C VAL A 235 -0.09 -17.30 -21.73
N LYS A 236 0.08 -16.67 -22.89
CA LYS A 236 -0.71 -15.48 -23.25
C LYS A 236 -2.18 -15.83 -23.46
N GLU A 237 -2.48 -16.92 -24.16
CA GLU A 237 -3.88 -17.37 -24.28
C GLU A 237 -4.47 -17.80 -22.95
N TYR A 238 -3.69 -18.40 -22.04
CA TYR A 238 -4.16 -18.68 -20.69
C TYR A 238 -4.54 -17.39 -19.94
N TRP A 239 -3.71 -16.34 -19.99
CA TRP A 239 -4.02 -15.06 -19.38
C TRP A 239 -5.25 -14.38 -20.01
N GLU A 240 -5.29 -14.26 -21.33
CA GLU A 240 -6.32 -13.52 -22.06
C GLU A 240 -7.65 -14.29 -22.15
N ASN A 241 -7.62 -15.58 -22.48
CA ASN A 241 -8.81 -16.39 -22.78
C ASN A 241 -9.29 -17.26 -21.61
N ASN A 242 -8.44 -17.56 -20.62
CA ASN A 242 -8.87 -18.31 -19.43
C ASN A 242 -9.00 -17.40 -18.20
N VAL A 243 -7.91 -16.77 -17.75
CA VAL A 243 -7.92 -15.99 -16.49
C VAL A 243 -8.88 -14.82 -16.62
N LEU A 244 -8.60 -13.90 -17.55
CA LEU A 244 -9.38 -12.68 -17.75
C LEU A 244 -10.65 -12.91 -18.57
N GLN A 245 -10.58 -13.75 -19.61
CA GLN A 245 -11.58 -13.80 -20.69
C GLN A 245 -11.84 -12.40 -21.27
N ILE A 246 -10.76 -11.70 -21.62
CA ILE A 246 -10.77 -10.26 -21.89
C ILE A 246 -11.70 -9.89 -23.06
N THR A 247 -12.47 -8.80 -22.89
CA THR A 247 -13.32 -8.23 -23.95
C THR A 247 -12.51 -7.39 -24.93
N THR A 248 -13.16 -6.85 -25.96
CA THR A 248 -12.52 -6.01 -26.98
C THR A 248 -12.14 -4.61 -26.50
N GLY A 249 -12.79 -4.11 -25.45
CA GLY A 249 -12.62 -2.74 -24.98
C GLY A 249 -13.27 -2.48 -23.64
N MET A 250 -13.07 -1.27 -23.11
CA MET A 250 -13.56 -0.87 -21.79
C MET A 250 -15.07 -0.62 -21.74
N ASP A 251 -15.68 -0.39 -22.91
CA ASP A 251 -17.13 -0.21 -23.12
C ASP A 251 -17.90 -1.52 -22.96
N ASP A 252 -17.26 -2.65 -23.28
CA ASP A 252 -17.80 -3.98 -23.03
C ASP A 252 -17.26 -4.54 -21.71
N PHE A 253 -18.09 -4.44 -20.67
CA PHE A 253 -17.77 -5.02 -19.35
C PHE A 253 -17.76 -6.57 -19.40
N GLY A 254 -18.56 -7.17 -20.28
CA GLY A 254 -18.84 -8.60 -20.27
C GLY A 254 -19.43 -9.09 -18.95
N GLU A 255 -19.21 -10.37 -18.64
CA GLU A 255 -19.73 -11.03 -17.43
C GLU A 255 -18.72 -11.03 -16.29
N ILE A 256 -19.19 -11.28 -15.06
CA ILE A 256 -18.32 -11.46 -13.89
C ILE A 256 -17.56 -12.79 -14.02
N ARG A 257 -16.24 -12.75 -13.88
CA ARG A 257 -15.41 -13.96 -13.74
C ARG A 257 -15.53 -14.48 -12.31
N TRP A 258 -16.49 -15.37 -12.07
CA TRP A 258 -16.74 -15.94 -10.74
C TRP A 258 -15.49 -16.53 -10.03
N PRO A 259 -14.55 -17.21 -10.72
CA PRO A 259 -13.31 -17.66 -10.07
C PRO A 259 -12.47 -16.50 -9.51
N LEU A 260 -12.38 -15.39 -10.25
CA LEU A 260 -11.66 -14.19 -9.80
C LEU A 260 -12.43 -13.43 -8.72
N ALA A 261 -13.76 -13.39 -8.80
CA ALA A 261 -14.59 -12.83 -7.72
C ALA A 261 -14.39 -13.60 -6.41
N LEU A 262 -14.29 -14.94 -6.47
CA LEU A 262 -14.01 -15.77 -5.31
C LEU A 262 -12.60 -15.51 -4.75
N THR A 263 -11.56 -15.48 -5.58
CA THR A 263 -10.21 -15.20 -5.08
C THR A 263 -10.11 -13.78 -4.54
N LEU A 264 -10.78 -12.80 -5.14
CA LEU A 264 -10.89 -11.44 -4.62
C LEU A 264 -11.55 -11.40 -3.25
N PHE A 265 -12.65 -12.15 -3.06
CA PHE A 265 -13.31 -12.28 -1.76
C PHE A 265 -12.37 -12.88 -0.70
N ILE A 266 -11.66 -13.95 -1.05
CA ILE A 266 -10.70 -14.60 -0.16
C ILE A 266 -9.57 -13.63 0.22
N THR A 267 -9.05 -12.85 -0.72
CA THR A 267 -8.00 -11.86 -0.44
C THR A 267 -8.50 -10.74 0.47
N TRP A 268 -9.71 -10.20 0.25
CA TRP A 268 -10.32 -9.23 1.16
C TRP A 268 -10.55 -9.79 2.57
N ALA A 269 -10.99 -11.04 2.67
CA ALA A 269 -11.14 -11.72 3.95
C ALA A 269 -9.79 -11.88 4.65
N ALA A 270 -8.73 -12.27 3.93
CA ALA A 270 -7.38 -12.36 4.47
C ALA A 270 -6.89 -11.00 5.00
N CYS A 271 -7.09 -9.91 4.24
CA CYS A 271 -6.75 -8.56 4.70
C CYS A 271 -7.55 -8.12 5.92
N TYR A 272 -8.85 -8.40 5.98
CA TYR A 272 -9.68 -8.13 7.16
C TYR A 272 -9.13 -8.84 8.39
N PHE A 273 -8.91 -10.15 8.31
CA PHE A 273 -8.35 -10.92 9.41
C PHE A 273 -6.91 -10.52 9.75
N ALA A 274 -6.16 -9.88 8.85
CA ALA A 274 -4.83 -9.36 9.15
C ALA A 274 -4.84 -8.09 10.03
N ILE A 275 -5.91 -7.28 9.99
CA ILE A 275 -5.95 -5.97 10.68
C ILE A 275 -7.06 -5.81 11.72
N PHE A 276 -8.07 -6.68 11.76
CA PHE A 276 -9.26 -6.47 12.61
C PHE A 276 -8.90 -6.24 14.10
N LYS A 277 -7.90 -6.97 14.63
CA LYS A 277 -7.39 -6.82 16.01
C LYS A 277 -6.32 -5.73 16.18
N GLY A 278 -6.04 -4.96 15.14
CA GLY A 278 -5.06 -3.88 15.10
C GLY A 278 -3.60 -4.32 15.14
N VAL A 279 -2.72 -3.34 15.34
CA VAL A 279 -1.26 -3.45 15.15
C VAL A 279 -0.57 -4.56 15.95
N LYS A 280 -1.08 -4.95 17.13
CA LYS A 280 -0.50 -6.06 17.91
C LYS A 280 -0.68 -7.42 17.24
N TRP A 281 -1.76 -7.59 16.49
CA TRP A 281 -2.02 -8.79 15.72
C TRP A 281 -1.28 -8.75 14.39
N THR A 282 -1.39 -7.62 13.67
CA THR A 282 -0.69 -7.38 12.41
C THR A 282 0.82 -7.55 12.56
N GLY A 283 1.41 -7.02 13.64
CA GLY A 283 2.83 -7.15 13.96
C GLY A 283 3.31 -8.59 14.18
N LYS A 284 2.41 -9.54 14.49
CA LYS A 284 2.77 -10.97 14.56
C LYS A 284 2.69 -11.65 13.20
N LEU A 285 1.71 -11.27 12.39
CA LEU A 285 1.51 -11.81 11.05
C LEU A 285 2.69 -11.45 10.13
N VAL A 286 3.18 -10.21 10.22
CA VAL A 286 4.25 -9.67 9.35
C VAL A 286 5.54 -10.48 9.40
N TYR A 287 5.84 -11.17 10.50
CA TYR A 287 7.06 -12.00 10.58
C TYR A 287 7.06 -13.12 9.55
N PHE A 288 5.91 -13.74 9.30
CA PHE A 288 5.81 -14.79 8.29
C PHE A 288 5.75 -14.18 6.89
N THR A 289 4.85 -13.21 6.70
CA THR A 289 4.53 -12.66 5.38
C THR A 289 5.67 -11.84 4.79
N SER A 290 6.50 -11.17 5.61
CA SER A 290 7.65 -10.40 5.14
C SER A 290 8.92 -11.24 4.94
N VAL A 291 9.11 -12.33 5.71
CA VAL A 291 10.32 -13.19 5.60
C VAL A 291 10.18 -14.19 4.45
N PHE A 292 8.99 -14.75 4.24
CA PHE A 292 8.76 -15.77 3.22
C PHE A 292 9.17 -15.33 1.80
N PRO A 293 8.89 -14.09 1.35
CA PRO A 293 9.37 -13.60 0.06
C PRO A 293 10.88 -13.62 -0.10
N TYR A 294 11.66 -13.30 0.95
CA TYR A 294 13.12 -13.38 0.87
C TYR A 294 13.62 -14.80 0.69
N VAL A 295 13.00 -15.75 1.39
CA VAL A 295 13.31 -17.18 1.21
C VAL A 295 13.05 -17.60 -0.24
N CYS A 296 11.91 -17.19 -0.80
CA CYS A 296 11.57 -17.48 -2.19
C CYS A 296 12.53 -16.80 -3.18
N LEU A 297 12.80 -15.51 -3.03
CA LEU A 297 13.75 -14.79 -3.89
C LEU A 297 15.14 -15.42 -3.85
N PHE A 298 15.61 -15.87 -2.69
CA PHE A 298 16.89 -16.56 -2.57
C PHE A 298 16.91 -17.91 -3.30
N ILE A 299 15.87 -18.73 -3.13
CA ILE A 299 15.71 -20.00 -3.85
C ILE A 299 15.66 -19.76 -5.37
N LEU A 300 14.89 -18.76 -5.80
CA LEU A 300 14.75 -18.39 -7.21
C LEU A 300 16.05 -17.82 -7.78
N LEU A 301 16.85 -17.10 -6.99
CA LEU A 301 18.18 -16.66 -7.42
C LEU A 301 19.09 -17.85 -7.67
N LEU A 302 19.22 -18.75 -6.68
CA LEU A 302 20.06 -19.94 -6.80
C LEU A 302 19.66 -20.78 -8.01
N ARG A 303 18.35 -20.95 -8.24
CA ARG A 303 17.88 -21.62 -9.44
C ARG A 303 18.21 -20.82 -10.69
N GLY A 304 17.87 -19.54 -10.73
CA GLY A 304 18.01 -18.66 -11.88
C GLY A 304 19.45 -18.59 -12.40
N ILE A 305 20.44 -18.43 -11.52
CA ILE A 305 21.85 -18.37 -11.92
C ILE A 305 22.41 -19.71 -12.45
N THR A 306 21.76 -20.83 -12.13
CA THR A 306 22.14 -22.16 -12.67
C THR A 306 21.57 -22.44 -14.06
N LEU A 307 20.69 -21.57 -14.57
CA LEU A 307 20.07 -21.74 -15.88
C LEU A 307 20.99 -21.26 -17.00
N ASP A 308 20.95 -21.97 -18.12
CA ASP A 308 21.75 -21.62 -19.29
C ASP A 308 21.25 -20.31 -19.94
N GLY A 309 22.12 -19.31 -20.08
CA GLY A 309 21.75 -17.97 -20.57
C GLY A 309 21.43 -16.95 -19.47
N ALA A 310 21.42 -17.34 -18.19
CA ALA A 310 21.19 -16.41 -17.09
C ALA A 310 22.19 -15.24 -17.07
N TRP A 311 23.44 -15.49 -17.47
CA TRP A 311 24.47 -14.46 -17.55
C TRP A 311 24.17 -13.36 -18.58
N GLU A 312 23.46 -13.67 -19.67
CA GLU A 312 23.08 -12.67 -20.68
C GLU A 312 22.13 -11.63 -20.07
N GLY A 313 21.13 -12.09 -19.30
CA GLY A 313 20.21 -11.21 -18.60
C GLY A 313 20.89 -10.39 -17.50
N ILE A 314 21.76 -10.99 -16.69
CA ILE A 314 22.51 -10.27 -15.64
C ILE A 314 23.46 -9.24 -16.25
N ARG A 315 24.15 -9.59 -17.35
CA ARG A 315 25.00 -8.64 -18.08
C ARG A 315 24.15 -7.49 -18.61
N TYR A 316 22.98 -7.76 -19.15
CA TYR A 316 22.06 -6.72 -19.61
C TYR A 316 21.62 -5.79 -18.48
N TYR A 317 21.30 -6.35 -17.30
CA TYR A 317 20.93 -5.58 -16.11
C TYR A 317 22.05 -4.63 -15.65
N LEU A 318 23.29 -5.09 -15.63
CA LEU A 318 24.42 -4.32 -15.08
C LEU A 318 25.11 -3.41 -16.08
N THR A 319 25.00 -3.66 -17.39
CA THR A 319 25.71 -2.87 -18.41
C THR A 319 25.14 -1.45 -18.47
N PRO A 320 25.93 -0.41 -18.16
CA PRO A 320 25.43 0.96 -18.10
C PRO A 320 25.41 1.60 -19.50
N ASN A 321 24.24 2.10 -19.92
CA ASN A 321 24.13 2.97 -21.09
C ASN A 321 23.97 4.44 -20.65
N LEU A 322 25.11 5.13 -20.53
CA LEU A 322 25.14 6.52 -20.04
C LEU A 322 24.40 7.52 -20.94
N SER A 323 24.21 7.21 -22.22
CA SER A 323 23.46 8.10 -23.13
C SER A 323 22.01 8.31 -22.66
N LYS A 324 21.41 7.31 -22.01
CA LYS A 324 20.06 7.38 -21.45
C LYS A 324 19.91 8.40 -20.32
N LEU A 325 20.99 8.76 -19.62
CA LEU A 325 20.93 9.75 -18.54
C LEU A 325 20.61 11.17 -19.01
N THR A 326 20.78 11.45 -20.30
CA THR A 326 20.40 12.71 -20.93
C THR A 326 18.88 12.85 -21.13
N ASP A 327 18.15 11.74 -21.07
CA ASP A 327 16.70 11.72 -21.20
C ASP A 327 16.03 12.06 -19.86
N ALA A 328 15.27 13.15 -19.83
CA ALA A 328 14.51 13.56 -18.64
C ALA A 328 13.48 12.51 -18.21
N GLY A 329 12.98 11.68 -19.13
CA GLY A 329 12.05 10.59 -18.82
C GLY A 329 12.66 9.54 -17.87
N VAL A 330 13.98 9.33 -17.95
CA VAL A 330 14.70 8.41 -17.06
C VAL A 330 14.68 8.90 -15.62
N TRP A 331 14.83 10.21 -15.40
CA TRP A 331 14.75 10.83 -14.08
C TRP A 331 13.33 10.83 -13.53
N ASN A 332 12.33 11.01 -14.40
CA ASN A 332 10.93 10.90 -14.01
C ASN A 332 10.56 9.48 -13.56
N ASP A 333 10.97 8.48 -14.32
CA ASP A 333 10.77 7.06 -13.99
C ASP A 333 11.46 6.71 -12.65
N ALA A 334 12.68 7.22 -12.42
CA ALA A 334 13.42 7.03 -11.16
C ALA A 334 12.71 7.66 -9.96
N ALA A 335 12.28 8.92 -10.07
CA ALA A 335 11.57 9.60 -9.00
C ALA A 335 10.24 8.92 -8.68
N THR A 336 9.43 8.65 -9.71
CA THR A 336 8.12 7.99 -9.54
C THR A 336 8.29 6.59 -8.95
N GLN A 337 9.33 5.84 -9.37
CA GLN A 337 9.64 4.53 -8.78
C GLN A 337 9.96 4.64 -7.28
N ILE A 338 10.75 5.63 -6.86
CA ILE A 338 11.07 5.83 -5.44
C ILE A 338 9.81 6.16 -4.64
N PHE A 339 9.01 7.12 -5.07
CA PHE A 339 7.81 7.51 -4.33
C PHE A 339 6.79 6.38 -4.24
N PHE A 340 6.58 5.66 -5.33
CA PHE A 340 5.66 4.53 -5.38
C PHE A 340 6.20 3.31 -4.61
N SER A 341 7.49 3.01 -4.70
CA SER A 341 8.11 1.88 -4.00
C SER A 341 8.01 2.03 -2.49
N TYR A 342 8.15 3.24 -1.96
CA TYR A 342 7.97 3.48 -0.53
C TYR A 342 6.50 3.65 -0.14
N GLY A 343 5.57 3.86 -1.08
CA GLY A 343 4.18 4.18 -0.75
C GLY A 343 4.03 5.50 0.03
N LEU A 344 4.76 6.54 -0.38
CA LEU A 344 4.76 7.85 0.27
C LEU A 344 3.47 8.62 -0.02
N GLY A 345 3.03 9.47 0.91
CA GLY A 345 1.87 10.34 0.75
C GLY A 345 0.50 9.65 0.90
N LEU A 346 0.48 8.36 1.25
CA LEU A 346 -0.76 7.59 1.47
C LEU A 346 -1.20 7.60 2.94
N GLY A 347 -0.42 8.23 3.83
CA GLY A 347 -0.69 8.29 5.27
C GLY A 347 -0.40 7.00 6.05
N ALA A 348 0.04 5.93 5.37
CA ALA A 348 0.42 4.67 6.00
C ALA A 348 1.64 4.82 6.92
N TRP A 349 2.68 5.54 6.50
CA TRP A 349 3.86 5.78 7.34
C TRP A 349 3.54 6.62 8.58
N ILE A 350 2.68 7.62 8.42
CA ILE A 350 2.18 8.42 9.54
C ILE A 350 1.43 7.51 10.53
N ALA A 351 0.56 6.63 10.04
CA ALA A 351 -0.14 5.68 10.89
C ALA A 351 0.82 4.71 11.59
N LEU A 352 1.69 4.01 10.86
CA LEU A 352 2.64 3.06 11.43
C LEU A 352 3.56 3.71 12.48
N GLY A 353 4.07 4.91 12.18
CA GLY A 353 4.91 5.68 13.10
C GLY A 353 4.14 6.15 14.34
N SER A 354 2.85 6.49 14.21
CA SER A 354 2.05 6.96 15.34
C SER A 354 1.76 5.92 16.42
N TYR A 355 1.98 4.64 16.13
CA TYR A 355 1.89 3.55 17.10
C TYR A 355 3.20 3.30 17.86
N ASN A 356 4.29 4.00 17.49
CA ASN A 356 5.57 3.92 18.19
C ASN A 356 5.51 4.62 19.55
N ARG A 357 6.40 4.16 20.43
CA ARG A 357 6.81 4.88 21.63
C ARG A 357 7.40 6.24 21.26
N TYR A 358 7.20 7.23 22.12
CA TYR A 358 7.55 8.62 21.82
C TYR A 358 9.05 8.79 21.56
N HIS A 359 9.91 8.18 22.37
CA HIS A 359 11.36 8.24 22.25
C HIS A 359 11.98 7.12 21.39
N ASN A 360 11.20 6.42 20.57
CA ASN A 360 11.75 5.42 19.66
C ASN A 360 12.68 6.06 18.62
N ASN A 361 13.77 5.39 18.25
CA ASN A 361 14.74 5.91 17.29
C ASN A 361 14.28 5.71 15.83
N VAL A 362 13.26 6.48 15.44
CA VAL A 362 12.70 6.45 14.07
C VAL A 362 13.71 6.88 13.00
N HIS A 363 14.75 7.64 13.36
CA HIS A 363 15.82 8.00 12.41
C HIS A 363 16.65 6.78 11.99
N ARG A 364 17.06 5.94 12.96
CA ARG A 364 17.74 4.67 12.67
C ARG A 364 16.85 3.74 11.87
N ASP A 365 15.60 3.60 12.29
CA ASP A 365 14.63 2.72 11.62
C ASP A 365 14.44 3.15 10.16
N ALA A 366 14.27 4.46 9.91
CA ALA A 366 14.10 4.99 8.57
C ALA A 366 15.29 4.71 7.65
N LEU A 367 16.53 4.78 8.16
CA LEU A 367 17.72 4.43 7.39
C LEU A 367 17.79 2.93 7.07
N ILE A 368 17.51 2.06 8.06
CA ILE A 368 17.51 0.61 7.87
C ILE A 368 16.47 0.21 6.83
N ILE A 369 15.22 0.64 7.01
CA ILE A 369 14.10 0.34 6.09
C ILE A 369 14.43 0.80 4.68
N SER A 370 15.07 1.97 4.54
CA SER A 370 15.44 2.50 3.23
C SER A 370 16.51 1.68 2.52
N CYS A 371 17.55 1.28 3.25
CA CYS A 371 18.60 0.42 2.72
C CYS A 371 18.05 -0.96 2.34
N VAL A 372 17.19 -1.53 3.18
CA VAL A 372 16.57 -2.84 2.93
C VAL A 372 15.64 -2.75 1.72
N ASN A 373 14.80 -1.73 1.61
CA ASN A 373 13.89 -1.56 0.46
C ASN A 373 14.64 -1.49 -0.88
N SER A 374 15.62 -0.59 -0.99
CA SER A 374 16.41 -0.44 -2.22
C SER A 374 17.31 -1.64 -2.48
N GLY A 375 17.90 -2.22 -1.43
CA GLY A 375 18.70 -3.45 -1.53
C GLY A 375 17.88 -4.61 -2.07
N THR A 376 16.65 -4.78 -1.59
CA THR A 376 15.73 -5.82 -2.06
C THR A 376 15.31 -5.61 -3.52
N SER A 377 15.04 -4.37 -3.94
CA SER A 377 14.80 -4.06 -5.36
C SER A 377 15.98 -4.48 -6.26
N MET A 378 17.21 -4.14 -5.84
CA MET A 378 18.42 -4.51 -6.57
C MET A 378 18.62 -6.03 -6.61
N PHE A 379 18.36 -6.71 -5.49
CA PHE A 379 18.44 -8.17 -5.36
C PHE A 379 17.39 -8.88 -6.22
N ALA A 380 16.14 -8.44 -6.18
CA ALA A 380 15.06 -8.94 -7.03
C ALA A 380 15.36 -8.72 -8.53
N GLY A 381 16.07 -7.64 -8.87
CA GLY A 381 16.66 -7.45 -10.21
C GLY A 381 17.49 -8.65 -10.65
N PHE A 382 18.45 -9.10 -9.85
CA PHE A 382 19.25 -10.29 -10.20
C PHE A 382 18.39 -11.54 -10.41
N VAL A 383 17.39 -11.77 -9.55
CA VAL A 383 16.45 -12.90 -9.69
C VAL A 383 15.73 -12.83 -11.04
N VAL A 384 15.06 -11.72 -11.31
CA VAL A 384 14.25 -11.53 -12.52
C VAL A 384 15.10 -11.61 -13.78
N PHE A 385 16.22 -10.88 -13.85
CA PHE A 385 17.06 -10.88 -15.04
C PHE A 385 17.78 -12.21 -15.29
N SER A 386 18.10 -12.99 -14.26
CA SER A 386 18.64 -14.34 -14.47
C SER A 386 17.64 -15.25 -15.20
N ILE A 387 16.35 -15.13 -14.86
CA ILE A 387 15.26 -15.92 -15.47
C ILE A 387 14.92 -15.39 -16.87
N ILE A 388 14.86 -14.06 -17.04
CA ILE A 388 14.62 -13.44 -18.36
C ILE A 388 15.76 -13.78 -19.33
N GLY A 389 17.02 -13.75 -18.89
CA GLY A 389 18.17 -14.11 -19.74
C GLY A 389 18.11 -15.56 -20.22
N PHE A 390 17.76 -16.48 -19.32
CA PHE A 390 17.47 -17.87 -19.68
C PHE A 390 16.35 -17.97 -20.72
N MET A 391 15.24 -17.25 -20.50
CA MET A 391 14.09 -17.26 -21.41
C MET A 391 14.45 -16.70 -22.79
N ALA A 392 15.19 -15.59 -22.85
CA ALA A 392 15.68 -14.98 -24.09
C ALA A 392 16.52 -15.99 -24.91
N LYS A 393 17.48 -16.65 -24.27
CA LYS A 393 18.32 -17.68 -24.90
C LYS A 393 17.51 -18.89 -25.36
N ALA A 394 16.58 -19.36 -24.53
CA ALA A 394 15.74 -20.52 -24.84
C ALA A 394 14.73 -20.27 -25.97
N GLN A 395 14.23 -19.04 -26.09
CA GLN A 395 13.30 -18.64 -27.15
C GLN A 395 14.00 -18.07 -28.40
N ASN A 396 15.33 -17.97 -28.40
CA ASN A 396 16.11 -17.32 -29.45
C ASN A 396 15.64 -15.89 -29.76
N LYS A 397 15.28 -15.14 -28.72
CA LYS A 397 14.82 -13.75 -28.82
C LYS A 397 15.74 -12.80 -28.05
N PRO A 398 15.87 -11.54 -28.47
CA PRO A 398 16.48 -10.50 -27.66
C PRO A 398 15.83 -10.40 -26.27
N VAL A 399 16.62 -10.06 -25.25
CA VAL A 399 16.14 -9.85 -23.86
C VAL A 399 15.01 -8.81 -23.80
N GLU A 400 15.04 -7.83 -24.70
CA GLU A 400 14.04 -6.77 -24.83
C GLU A 400 12.64 -7.25 -25.20
N ASP A 401 12.54 -8.28 -26.06
CA ASP A 401 11.24 -8.78 -26.52
C ASP A 401 10.53 -9.63 -25.46
N VAL A 402 11.30 -10.16 -24.50
CA VAL A 402 10.79 -11.01 -23.43
C VAL A 402 10.61 -10.26 -22.10
N ALA A 403 11.22 -9.07 -21.96
CA ALA A 403 11.10 -8.21 -20.79
C ALA A 403 9.84 -7.32 -20.87
N THR A 404 8.70 -7.86 -20.46
CA THR A 404 7.42 -7.13 -20.39
C THR A 404 7.30 -6.27 -19.12
N SER A 405 6.44 -5.25 -19.13
CA SER A 405 6.22 -4.36 -17.99
C SER A 405 5.00 -4.74 -17.15
N GLY A 406 5.05 -4.46 -15.84
CA GLY A 406 3.89 -4.54 -14.96
C GLY A 406 3.34 -5.96 -14.81
N SER A 407 2.02 -6.12 -14.90
CA SER A 407 1.35 -7.42 -14.74
C SER A 407 1.80 -8.45 -15.79
N GLY A 408 2.21 -8.02 -16.98
CA GLY A 408 2.73 -8.93 -18.02
C GLY A 408 3.97 -9.70 -17.56
N LEU A 409 4.85 -9.08 -16.76
CA LEU A 409 6.07 -9.75 -16.30
C LEU A 409 5.75 -10.93 -15.36
N VAL A 410 4.79 -10.74 -14.47
CA VAL A 410 4.41 -11.74 -13.44
C VAL A 410 3.47 -12.80 -13.98
N PHE A 411 2.53 -12.44 -14.87
CA PHE A 411 1.49 -13.36 -15.35
C PHE A 411 1.74 -13.93 -16.75
N LEU A 412 2.72 -13.41 -17.50
CA LEU A 412 3.11 -13.92 -18.82
C LEU A 412 4.57 -14.39 -18.85
N ALA A 413 5.53 -13.51 -18.57
CA ALA A 413 6.94 -13.84 -18.73
C ALA A 413 7.41 -14.90 -17.73
N TYR A 414 7.09 -14.73 -16.44
CA TYR A 414 7.51 -15.69 -15.42
C TYR A 414 6.88 -17.08 -15.59
N PRO A 415 5.56 -17.23 -15.82
CA PRO A 415 4.95 -18.54 -16.06
C PRO A 415 5.48 -19.22 -17.31
N SER A 416 5.87 -18.46 -18.35
CA SER A 416 6.57 -19.00 -19.52
C SER A 416 7.91 -19.61 -19.12
N ALA A 417 8.70 -18.89 -18.32
CA ALA A 417 9.99 -19.38 -17.86
C ALA A 417 9.89 -20.63 -16.97
N THR A 418 8.87 -20.76 -16.12
CA THR A 418 8.70 -21.95 -15.27
C THR A 418 8.40 -23.22 -16.06
N LEU A 419 7.89 -23.14 -17.29
CA LEU A 419 7.61 -24.31 -18.14
C LEU A 419 8.86 -25.11 -18.50
N LYS A 420 10.03 -24.47 -18.47
CA LYS A 420 11.31 -25.11 -18.77
C LYS A 420 12.08 -25.53 -17.52
N LEU A 421 11.54 -25.27 -16.34
CA LEU A 421 12.11 -25.77 -15.09
C LEU A 421 11.61 -27.19 -14.81
N PRO A 422 12.45 -28.08 -14.24
CA PRO A 422 11.98 -29.38 -13.79
C PRO A 422 10.96 -29.18 -12.66
N PHE A 423 9.87 -29.95 -12.69
CA PHE A 423 8.75 -29.79 -11.77
C PHE A 423 8.16 -28.36 -11.76
N SER A 424 7.71 -27.90 -12.93
CA SER A 424 7.11 -26.56 -13.15
C SER A 424 6.04 -26.13 -12.11
N PRO A 425 5.15 -27.01 -11.62
CA PRO A 425 4.17 -26.66 -10.59
C PRO A 425 4.80 -26.09 -9.31
N LEU A 426 5.89 -26.70 -8.82
CA LEU A 426 6.58 -26.27 -7.59
C LEU A 426 7.08 -24.82 -7.70
N TRP A 427 7.77 -24.49 -8.80
CA TRP A 427 8.31 -23.15 -9.03
C TRP A 427 7.22 -22.10 -9.20
N SER A 428 6.11 -22.49 -9.83
CA SER A 428 4.95 -21.63 -10.02
C SER A 428 4.23 -21.38 -8.69
N MET A 429 4.04 -22.41 -7.87
CA MET A 429 3.47 -22.28 -6.52
C MET A 429 4.30 -21.35 -5.63
N LEU A 430 5.62 -21.56 -5.56
CA LEU A 430 6.51 -20.72 -4.74
C LEU A 430 6.45 -19.25 -5.19
N PHE A 431 6.47 -19.01 -6.51
CA PHE A 431 6.41 -17.66 -7.05
C PHE A 431 5.09 -16.97 -6.79
N PHE A 432 3.95 -17.60 -7.11
CA PHE A 432 2.66 -16.95 -6.90
C PHE A 432 2.32 -16.80 -5.42
N MET A 433 2.75 -17.72 -4.56
CA MET A 433 2.67 -17.54 -3.10
C MET A 433 3.52 -16.35 -2.64
N MET A 434 4.76 -16.20 -3.16
CA MET A 434 5.61 -15.04 -2.88
C MET A 434 4.92 -13.73 -3.29
N ILE A 435 4.33 -13.68 -4.49
CA ILE A 435 3.58 -12.51 -4.99
C ILE A 435 2.38 -12.19 -4.09
N VAL A 436 1.62 -13.19 -3.65
CA VAL A 436 0.52 -12.99 -2.70
C VAL A 436 1.04 -12.42 -1.38
N MET A 437 2.12 -12.97 -0.80
CA MET A 437 2.66 -12.51 0.48
C MET A 437 3.22 -11.08 0.40
N LEU A 438 4.00 -10.76 -0.64
CA LEU A 438 4.48 -9.39 -0.91
C LEU A 438 3.34 -8.40 -1.08
N GLY A 439 2.29 -8.81 -1.79
CA GLY A 439 1.10 -8.00 -1.99
C GLY A 439 0.34 -7.75 -0.69
N LEU A 440 0.17 -8.79 0.14
CA LEU A 440 -0.61 -8.72 1.38
C LEU A 440 -0.02 -7.71 2.36
N ASP A 441 1.31 -7.70 2.52
CA ASP A 441 1.99 -6.76 3.43
C ASP A 441 1.76 -5.30 3.04
N SER A 442 1.94 -4.97 1.76
CA SER A 442 1.65 -3.62 1.28
C SER A 442 0.18 -3.26 1.44
N GLN A 443 -0.73 -4.21 1.16
CA GLN A 443 -2.17 -3.98 1.21
C GLN A 443 -2.65 -3.70 2.63
N PHE A 444 -2.34 -4.54 3.61
CA PHE A 444 -2.85 -4.33 4.96
C PHE A 444 -2.22 -3.12 5.66
N CYS A 445 -0.98 -2.74 5.35
CA CYS A 445 -0.36 -1.53 5.88
C CYS A 445 -1.01 -0.26 5.29
N THR A 446 -1.33 -0.25 4.00
CA THR A 446 -2.09 0.83 3.36
C THR A 446 -3.50 0.94 3.95
N MET A 447 -4.17 -0.20 4.17
CA MET A 447 -5.46 -0.25 4.85
C MET A 447 -5.36 0.28 6.28
N GLU A 448 -4.34 -0.12 7.06
CA GLU A 448 -4.13 0.40 8.42
C GLU A 448 -3.94 1.92 8.39
N GLY A 449 -3.22 2.47 7.41
CA GLY A 449 -3.10 3.91 7.17
C GLY A 449 -4.46 4.61 7.01
N PHE A 450 -5.28 4.09 6.10
CA PHE A 450 -6.62 4.60 5.81
C PHE A 450 -7.55 4.52 7.04
N PHE A 451 -7.63 3.34 7.67
CA PHE A 451 -8.50 3.12 8.83
C PHE A 451 -8.06 3.95 10.02
N THR A 452 -6.75 4.03 10.27
CA THR A 452 -6.22 4.85 11.36
C THR A 452 -6.57 6.31 11.18
N ALA A 453 -6.45 6.86 9.97
CA ALA A 453 -6.81 8.24 9.69
C ALA A 453 -8.28 8.54 10.01
N ILE A 454 -9.21 7.67 9.59
CA ILE A 454 -10.66 7.85 9.78
C ILE A 454 -11.07 7.57 11.23
N ILE A 455 -10.59 6.48 11.81
CA ILE A 455 -10.94 6.08 13.18
C ILE A 455 -10.43 7.12 14.19
N ASP A 456 -9.24 7.70 13.98
CA ASP A 456 -8.74 8.73 14.89
C ASP A 456 -9.50 10.06 14.78
N GLU A 457 -9.98 10.42 13.59
CA GLU A 457 -10.79 11.63 13.39
C GLU A 457 -12.15 11.53 14.11
N TRP A 458 -12.78 10.35 14.08
CA TRP A 458 -14.08 10.09 14.74
C TRP A 458 -13.97 9.03 15.84
N ALA A 459 -12.96 9.17 16.71
CA ALA A 459 -12.58 8.18 17.71
C ALA A 459 -13.73 7.73 18.63
N HIS A 460 -14.59 8.65 19.05
CA HIS A 460 -15.68 8.35 19.98
C HIS A 460 -16.77 7.44 19.36
N ILE A 461 -16.93 7.48 18.04
CA ILE A 461 -17.98 6.72 17.33
C ILE A 461 -17.40 5.40 16.81
N LEU A 462 -16.21 5.44 16.21
CA LEU A 462 -15.65 4.34 15.44
C LEU A 462 -14.78 3.38 16.27
N ARG A 463 -14.03 3.84 17.29
CA ARG A 463 -13.16 2.93 18.07
C ARG A 463 -13.93 1.79 18.77
N PRO A 464 -15.09 2.02 19.41
CA PRO A 464 -15.86 0.93 20.02
C PRO A 464 -16.34 -0.13 19.03
N HIS A 465 -16.49 0.24 17.76
CA HIS A 465 -17.00 -0.62 16.69
C HIS A 465 -15.94 -0.85 15.59
N LYS A 466 -14.65 -0.75 15.92
CA LYS A 466 -13.53 -0.79 14.95
C LYS A 466 -13.64 -2.00 14.03
N GLU A 467 -13.83 -3.19 14.59
CA GLU A 467 -13.88 -4.44 13.82
C GLU A 467 -15.03 -4.44 12.80
N MET A 468 -16.22 -4.02 13.22
CA MET A 468 -17.41 -3.93 12.35
C MET A 468 -17.25 -2.86 11.27
N PHE A 469 -16.63 -1.72 11.60
CA PHE A 469 -16.35 -0.66 10.64
C PHE A 469 -15.38 -1.14 9.55
N ILE A 470 -14.28 -1.80 9.94
CA ILE A 470 -13.32 -2.38 8.98
C ILE A 470 -14.02 -3.40 8.08
N MET A 471 -14.80 -4.32 8.67
CA MET A 471 -15.55 -5.32 7.89
C MET A 471 -16.48 -4.66 6.87
N PHE A 472 -17.24 -3.64 7.27
CA PHE A 472 -18.14 -2.91 6.39
C PHE A 472 -17.39 -2.27 5.21
N VAL A 473 -16.28 -1.58 5.47
CA VAL A 473 -15.48 -0.97 4.40
C VAL A 473 -14.87 -2.02 3.48
N CYS A 474 -14.35 -3.14 4.01
CA CYS A 474 -13.84 -4.24 3.18
C CYS A 474 -14.92 -4.81 2.26
N LEU A 475 -16.16 -4.98 2.76
CA LEU A 475 -17.29 -5.44 1.95
C LEU A 475 -17.66 -4.45 0.85
N VAL A 476 -17.74 -3.15 1.17
CA VAL A 476 -17.98 -2.10 0.16
C VAL A 476 -16.88 -2.11 -0.90
N SER A 477 -15.61 -2.18 -0.49
CA SER A 477 -14.47 -2.24 -1.40
C SER A 477 -14.46 -3.51 -2.25
N TYR A 478 -14.91 -4.66 -1.73
CA TYR A 478 -15.10 -5.88 -2.51
C TYR A 478 -16.12 -5.67 -3.63
N PHE A 479 -17.29 -5.09 -3.33
CA PHE A 479 -18.33 -4.85 -4.34
C PHE A 479 -17.88 -3.85 -5.41
N ILE A 480 -17.15 -2.80 -5.03
CA ILE A 480 -16.53 -1.88 -6.01
C ILE A 480 -15.50 -2.65 -6.84
N GLY A 481 -14.68 -3.48 -6.20
CA GLY A 481 -13.65 -4.28 -6.84
C GLY A 481 -14.16 -5.29 -7.88
N ILE A 482 -15.46 -5.63 -7.87
CA ILE A 482 -16.08 -6.49 -8.90
C ILE A 482 -15.86 -5.92 -10.31
N ILE A 483 -15.81 -4.58 -10.46
CA ILE A 483 -15.55 -3.92 -11.76
C ILE A 483 -14.22 -4.34 -12.39
N PHE A 484 -13.25 -4.79 -11.58
CA PHE A 484 -11.93 -5.20 -12.07
C PHE A 484 -11.83 -6.70 -12.38
N VAL A 485 -12.84 -7.49 -11.98
CA VAL A 485 -12.90 -8.95 -12.20
C VAL A 485 -14.04 -9.36 -13.14
N VAL A 486 -14.65 -8.41 -13.85
CA VAL A 486 -15.42 -8.71 -15.06
C VAL A 486 -14.48 -8.95 -16.25
N LYS A 487 -15.00 -9.49 -17.35
CA LYS A 487 -14.21 -9.75 -18.58
C LYS A 487 -13.49 -8.49 -19.11
N GLY A 488 -14.14 -7.32 -19.09
CA GLY A 488 -13.51 -6.03 -19.41
C GLY A 488 -12.70 -5.38 -18.28
N GLY A 489 -12.54 -6.06 -17.14
CA GLY A 489 -12.00 -5.51 -15.90
C GLY A 489 -10.53 -5.09 -15.98
N MET A 490 -9.74 -5.71 -16.87
CA MET A 490 -8.34 -5.34 -17.07
C MET A 490 -8.19 -3.90 -17.56
N TYR A 491 -9.10 -3.41 -18.42
CA TYR A 491 -9.06 -2.03 -18.90
C TYR A 491 -9.35 -1.03 -17.79
N TRP A 492 -10.32 -1.34 -16.92
CA TRP A 492 -10.64 -0.54 -15.74
C TRP A 492 -9.52 -0.56 -14.71
N PHE A 493 -8.92 -1.73 -14.47
CA PHE A 493 -7.77 -1.88 -13.58
C PHE A 493 -6.62 -0.96 -14.01
N GLN A 494 -6.25 -0.99 -15.30
CA GLN A 494 -5.19 -0.15 -15.85
C GLN A 494 -5.51 1.34 -15.76
N LEU A 495 -6.78 1.74 -15.95
CA LEU A 495 -7.21 3.12 -15.79
C LEU A 495 -7.01 3.61 -14.35
N PHE A 496 -7.38 2.79 -13.37
CA PHE A 496 -7.20 3.12 -11.95
C PHE A 496 -5.72 3.13 -11.55
N ASP A 497 -4.95 2.14 -11.98
CA ASP A 497 -3.52 2.07 -11.69
C ASP A 497 -2.76 3.29 -12.26
N TYR A 498 -3.15 3.78 -13.43
CA TYR A 498 -2.50 4.92 -14.06
C TYR A 498 -2.90 6.28 -13.47
N TYR A 499 -4.16 6.48 -13.08
CA TYR A 499 -4.66 7.81 -12.69
C TYR A 499 -4.99 7.98 -11.19
N ALA A 500 -5.34 6.92 -10.46
CA ALA A 500 -5.97 7.07 -9.14
C ALA A 500 -5.00 7.44 -8.02
N ALA A 501 -3.87 6.75 -7.97
CA ALA A 501 -2.92 6.80 -6.85
C ALA A 501 -1.46 6.74 -7.30
N SER A 502 -1.19 7.01 -8.58
CA SER A 502 0.16 6.97 -9.14
C SER A 502 0.48 8.22 -9.98
N GLY A 503 1.77 8.43 -10.25
CA GLY A 503 2.26 9.54 -11.06
C GLY A 503 1.90 10.91 -10.45
N PHE A 504 1.06 11.67 -11.15
CA PHE A 504 0.76 13.07 -10.88
C PHE A 504 0.11 13.32 -9.53
N ALA A 505 -0.93 12.55 -9.19
CA ALA A 505 -1.71 12.76 -7.97
C ALA A 505 -0.83 12.52 -6.73
N LEU A 506 0.01 11.49 -6.79
CA LEU A 506 0.97 11.14 -5.74
C LEU A 506 2.02 12.25 -5.55
N LEU A 507 2.66 12.68 -6.63
CA LEU A 507 3.68 13.74 -6.59
C LEU A 507 3.11 15.08 -6.10
N PHE A 508 1.88 15.42 -6.53
CA PHE A 508 1.17 16.60 -6.09
C PHE A 508 0.90 16.58 -4.58
N LEU A 509 0.44 15.44 -4.06
CA LEU A 509 0.19 15.30 -2.63
C LEU A 509 1.48 15.43 -1.83
N ILE A 510 2.54 14.69 -2.18
CA ILE A 510 3.81 14.71 -1.44
C ILE A 510 4.42 16.12 -1.45
N PHE A 511 4.30 16.84 -2.57
CA PHE A 511 4.73 18.24 -2.63
C PHE A 511 4.03 19.10 -1.57
N PHE A 512 2.69 19.04 -1.50
CA PHE A 512 1.93 19.84 -0.53
C PHE A 512 2.14 19.38 0.92
N GLU A 513 2.32 18.08 1.14
CA GLU A 513 2.67 17.54 2.45
C GLU A 513 3.99 18.11 2.97
N VAL A 514 5.07 18.01 2.17
CA VAL A 514 6.38 18.51 2.59
C VAL A 514 6.34 20.03 2.76
N VAL A 515 5.68 20.77 1.87
CA VAL A 515 5.51 22.24 1.97
C VAL A 515 4.72 22.64 3.22
N ALA A 516 3.67 21.90 3.56
CA ALA A 516 2.87 22.17 4.76
C ALA A 516 3.72 22.06 6.04
N ILE A 517 4.54 21.02 6.15
CA ILE A 517 5.39 20.82 7.32
C ILE A 517 6.61 21.75 7.31
N SER A 518 7.29 21.89 6.17
CA SER A 518 8.58 22.59 6.11
C SER A 518 8.42 24.11 6.02
N TRP A 519 7.40 24.63 5.33
CA TRP A 519 7.21 26.08 5.12
C TRP A 519 6.13 26.66 6.02
N SER A 520 4.96 26.01 6.14
CA SER A 520 3.85 26.52 6.98
C SER A 520 4.15 26.35 8.47
N TYR A 521 4.25 25.09 8.93
CA TYR A 521 4.59 24.80 10.32
C TYR A 521 6.02 25.29 10.65
N GLY A 522 6.93 25.12 9.71
CA GLY A 522 8.28 25.68 9.73
C GLY A 522 9.33 24.63 10.09
N VAL A 523 10.29 24.44 9.19
CA VAL A 523 11.31 23.39 9.28
C VAL A 523 12.17 23.50 10.55
N ASN A 524 12.43 24.72 11.04
CA ASN A 524 13.19 24.94 12.27
C ASN A 524 12.47 24.39 13.51
N ARG A 525 11.15 24.66 13.59
CA ARG A 525 10.31 24.20 14.71
C ARG A 525 10.20 22.68 14.68
N TYR A 526 9.91 22.12 13.51
CA TYR A 526 9.82 20.68 13.31
C TYR A 526 11.13 19.96 13.66
N TYR A 527 12.26 20.44 13.13
CA TYR A 527 13.59 19.92 13.45
C TYR A 527 13.92 19.98 14.94
N GLY A 528 13.54 21.08 15.62
CA GLY A 528 13.71 21.25 17.07
C GLY A 528 12.92 20.21 17.85
N ASN A 529 11.63 20.03 17.53
CA ASN A 529 10.77 19.03 18.15
C ASN A 529 11.28 17.61 17.93
N LEU A 530 11.74 17.28 16.72
CA LEU A 530 12.32 15.99 16.41
C LEU A 530 13.60 15.72 17.19
N SER A 531 14.48 16.71 17.32
CA SER A 531 15.72 16.58 18.10
C SER A 531 15.42 16.35 19.59
N GLN A 532 14.35 16.97 20.12
CA GLN A 532 13.87 16.73 21.48
C GLN A 532 13.26 15.33 21.64
N MET A 533 12.44 14.89 20.69
CA MET A 533 11.83 13.55 20.67
C MET A 533 12.90 12.45 20.63
N LEU A 534 13.91 12.61 19.77
CA LEU A 534 15.00 11.64 19.58
C LEU A 534 16.11 11.73 20.64
N LYS A 535 16.16 12.82 21.43
CA LYS A 535 17.21 13.12 22.42
C LYS A 535 18.62 13.29 21.83
N PHE A 536 18.75 13.50 20.53
CA PHE A 536 20.02 13.84 19.86
C PHE A 536 19.79 14.77 18.66
N PRO A 537 20.78 15.62 18.30
CA PRO A 537 20.66 16.50 17.15
C PRO A 537 20.77 15.72 15.84
N LEU A 538 19.89 16.05 14.88
CA LEU A 538 19.91 15.46 13.54
C LEU A 538 20.94 16.18 12.62
N PRO A 539 21.42 15.54 11.54
CA PRO A 539 22.20 16.26 10.53
C PRO A 539 21.40 17.38 9.87
N ILE A 540 22.04 18.51 9.56
CA ILE A 540 21.42 19.62 8.83
C ILE A 540 20.90 19.23 7.44
N TRP A 541 21.42 18.12 6.90
CA TRP A 541 20.98 17.50 5.65
C TRP A 541 19.46 17.35 5.57
N TRP A 542 18.81 16.81 6.61
CA TRP A 542 17.36 16.59 6.62
C TRP A 542 16.57 17.88 6.46
N LYS A 543 17.04 18.93 7.14
CA LYS A 543 16.46 20.27 7.06
C LYS A 543 16.56 20.84 5.63
N LEU A 544 17.70 20.66 4.97
CA LEU A 544 17.89 21.10 3.57
C LEU A 544 17.01 20.30 2.61
N CYS A 545 16.86 18.99 2.84
CA CYS A 545 15.98 18.15 2.02
C CYS A 545 14.53 18.59 2.12
N TRP A 546 13.98 18.70 3.34
CA TRP A 546 12.58 19.07 3.53
C TRP A 546 12.27 20.51 3.09
N PHE A 547 13.22 21.43 3.25
CA PHE A 547 13.00 22.83 2.87
C PHE A 547 13.15 23.05 1.36
N PHE A 548 14.12 22.41 0.71
CA PHE A 548 14.49 22.73 -0.67
C PHE A 548 14.49 21.51 -1.60
N PHE A 549 15.29 20.47 -1.33
CA PHE A 549 15.50 19.41 -2.32
C PHE A 549 14.25 18.57 -2.59
N THR A 550 13.57 18.08 -1.56
CA THR A 550 12.39 17.23 -1.71
C THR A 550 11.23 17.97 -2.40
N PRO A 551 10.83 19.19 -1.98
CA PRO A 551 9.81 19.95 -2.72
C PRO A 551 10.21 20.23 -4.16
N SER A 552 11.49 20.56 -4.42
CA SER A 552 11.98 20.85 -5.78
C SER A 552 11.92 19.62 -6.68
N VAL A 553 12.34 18.45 -6.19
CA VAL A 553 12.26 17.19 -6.93
C VAL A 553 10.81 16.85 -7.22
N CYS A 554 9.91 16.90 -6.22
CA CYS A 554 8.48 16.62 -6.43
C CYS A 554 7.87 17.57 -7.47
N PHE A 555 8.14 18.87 -7.36
CA PHE A 555 7.61 19.89 -8.27
C PHE A 555 8.14 19.72 -9.70
N LEU A 556 9.45 19.55 -9.87
CA LEU A 556 10.07 19.36 -11.18
C LEU A 556 9.53 18.10 -11.87
N VAL A 557 9.52 16.97 -11.15
CA VAL A 557 9.04 15.68 -11.68
C VAL A 557 7.55 15.76 -12.02
N PHE A 558 6.74 16.44 -11.20
CA PHE A 558 5.34 16.71 -11.50
C PHE A 558 5.16 17.52 -12.78
N CYS A 559 5.88 18.65 -12.93
CA CYS A 559 5.83 19.47 -14.15
C CYS A 559 6.30 18.71 -15.38
N PHE A 560 7.38 17.93 -15.28
CA PHE A 560 7.88 17.11 -16.40
C PHE A 560 6.90 16.01 -16.78
N SER A 561 6.28 15.37 -15.80
CA SER A 561 5.24 14.38 -16.05
C SER A 561 4.09 15.02 -16.84
N LEU A 562 3.72 16.27 -16.51
CA LEU A 562 2.57 16.94 -17.15
C LEU A 562 2.89 17.31 -18.58
N TYR A 563 4.12 17.77 -18.80
CA TYR A 563 4.64 18.08 -20.12
C TYR A 563 4.77 16.83 -21.01
N GLN A 564 5.22 15.71 -20.46
CA GLN A 564 5.41 14.45 -21.19
C GLN A 564 4.19 13.51 -21.12
N TYR A 565 3.03 14.03 -20.71
CA TYR A 565 1.83 13.23 -20.59
C TYR A 565 1.48 12.57 -21.92
N LYS A 566 1.26 11.25 -21.88
CA LYS A 566 0.78 10.47 -23.01
C LYS A 566 -0.51 9.77 -22.59
N PRO A 567 -1.54 9.75 -23.45
CA PRO A 567 -2.75 8.98 -23.18
C PRO A 567 -2.43 7.53 -22.83
N LEU A 568 -3.15 6.99 -21.85
CA LEU A 568 -3.03 5.59 -21.46
C LEU A 568 -3.30 4.68 -22.68
N LYS A 569 -2.44 3.66 -22.82
CA LYS A 569 -2.59 2.58 -23.81
C LYS A 569 -2.36 1.26 -23.11
N TYR A 570 -3.13 0.24 -23.48
CA TYR A 570 -2.93 -1.12 -23.01
C TYR A 570 -2.66 -2.03 -24.19
N MET A 571 -1.41 -2.50 -24.34
CA MET A 571 -0.97 -3.26 -25.51
C MET A 571 -1.28 -2.48 -26.81
N ASN A 572 -2.15 -3.01 -27.68
CA ASN A 572 -2.59 -2.37 -28.92
C ASN A 572 -3.92 -1.61 -28.79
N TYR A 573 -4.51 -1.56 -27.59
CA TYR A 573 -5.77 -0.89 -27.32
C TYR A 573 -5.53 0.57 -26.90
N GLU A 574 -6.23 1.48 -27.55
CA GLU A 574 -6.25 2.90 -27.23
C GLU A 574 -7.53 3.26 -26.47
N TYR A 575 -7.38 3.98 -25.35
CA TYR A 575 -8.53 4.34 -24.53
C TYR A 575 -9.37 5.44 -25.19
N PRO A 576 -10.71 5.30 -25.19
CA PRO A 576 -11.59 6.35 -25.69
C PRO A 576 -11.50 7.62 -24.85
N TRP A 577 -11.86 8.75 -25.44
CA TRP A 577 -11.76 10.07 -24.80
C TRP A 577 -12.49 10.14 -23.45
N TRP A 578 -13.65 9.47 -23.33
CA TRP A 578 -14.44 9.46 -22.10
C TRP A 578 -13.75 8.63 -21.00
N GLY A 579 -13.01 7.59 -21.36
CA GLY A 579 -12.20 6.81 -20.42
C GLY A 579 -11.07 7.66 -19.84
N GLN A 580 -10.41 8.44 -20.70
CA GLN A 580 -9.40 9.40 -20.26
C GLN A 580 -10.00 10.51 -19.36
N ALA A 581 -11.21 10.98 -19.67
CA ALA A 581 -11.92 11.94 -18.83
C ALA A 581 -12.24 11.37 -17.44
N ILE A 582 -12.67 10.11 -17.35
CA ILE A 582 -12.85 9.40 -16.07
C ILE A 582 -11.51 9.30 -15.33
N GLY A 583 -10.42 8.97 -16.03
CA GLY A 583 -9.08 8.95 -15.45
C GLY A 583 -8.69 10.29 -14.82
N TRP A 584 -8.89 11.40 -15.53
CA TRP A 584 -8.65 12.73 -14.97
C TRP A 584 -9.56 13.07 -13.80
N PHE A 585 -10.84 12.69 -13.85
CA PHE A 585 -11.74 12.87 -12.71
C PHE A 585 -11.24 12.08 -11.48
N LEU A 586 -10.74 10.88 -11.69
CA LEU A 586 -10.18 10.04 -10.63
C LEU A 586 -8.93 10.67 -10.00
N ALA A 587 -8.00 11.20 -10.81
CA ALA A 587 -6.84 11.95 -10.32
C ALA A 587 -7.26 13.23 -9.55
N LEU A 588 -8.23 13.97 -10.09
CA LEU A 588 -8.73 15.20 -9.46
C LEU A 588 -9.51 14.94 -8.17
N SER A 589 -10.09 13.73 -8.01
CA SER A 589 -10.87 13.38 -6.82
C SER A 589 -10.09 13.51 -5.52
N SER A 590 -8.78 13.25 -5.54
CA SER A 590 -7.87 13.47 -4.41
C SER A 590 -7.22 14.86 -4.46
N MET A 591 -6.74 15.31 -5.62
CA MET A 591 -6.01 16.58 -5.75
C MET A 591 -6.85 17.79 -5.34
N VAL A 592 -8.16 17.80 -5.65
CA VAL A 592 -9.07 18.91 -5.31
C VAL A 592 -9.32 19.03 -3.82
N CYS A 593 -9.13 17.96 -3.03
CA CYS A 593 -9.30 18.01 -1.58
C CYS A 593 -8.37 19.04 -0.92
N ILE A 594 -7.17 19.25 -1.46
CA ILE A 594 -6.17 20.18 -0.91
C ILE A 594 -6.65 21.65 -1.03
N PRO A 595 -6.83 22.23 -2.24
CA PRO A 595 -7.33 23.59 -2.37
C PRO A 595 -8.79 23.73 -1.92
N GLY A 596 -9.63 22.70 -2.13
CA GLY A 596 -11.04 22.73 -1.76
C GLY A 596 -11.23 22.88 -0.25
N TYR A 597 -10.48 22.13 0.56
CA TYR A 597 -10.53 22.25 2.01
C TYR A 597 -9.96 23.59 2.50
N ALA A 598 -8.88 24.07 1.90
CA ALA A 598 -8.29 25.37 2.23
C ALA A 598 -9.29 26.53 1.98
N ILE A 599 -10.00 26.51 0.85
CA ILE A 599 -11.04 27.49 0.52
C ILE A 599 -12.22 27.39 1.49
N TYR A 600 -12.71 26.18 1.75
CA TYR A 600 -13.79 25.95 2.73
C TYR A 600 -13.43 26.52 4.11
N LEU A 601 -12.24 26.19 4.61
CA LEU A 601 -11.81 26.61 5.94
C LEU A 601 -11.63 28.14 6.00
N TYR A 602 -11.14 28.77 4.93
CA TYR A 602 -11.02 30.22 4.83
C TYR A 602 -12.39 30.94 4.88
N ILE A 603 -13.42 30.37 4.24
CA ILE A 603 -14.77 30.94 4.21
C ILE A 603 -15.45 30.82 5.58
N VAL A 604 -15.30 29.67 6.25
CA VAL A 604 -15.96 29.38 7.53
C VAL A 604 -15.29 30.10 8.71
N THR A 605 -13.97 30.33 8.65
CA THR A 605 -13.23 30.96 9.76
C THR A 605 -13.59 32.45 9.88
N PRO A 606 -14.20 32.91 10.99
CA PRO A 606 -14.50 34.31 11.20
C PRO A 606 -13.23 35.13 11.48
N GLY A 607 -13.32 36.45 11.33
CA GLY A 607 -12.22 37.39 11.61
C GLY A 607 -11.69 38.11 10.37
N THR A 608 -10.70 38.98 10.59
CA THR A 608 -10.01 39.74 9.54
C THR A 608 -9.05 38.86 8.73
N PHE A 609 -8.56 39.34 7.59
CA PHE A 609 -7.60 38.60 6.76
C PHE A 609 -6.37 38.14 7.56
N SER A 610 -5.77 39.03 8.36
CA SER A 610 -4.57 38.69 9.14
C SER A 610 -4.85 37.67 10.25
N GLU A 611 -5.98 37.77 10.93
CA GLU A 611 -6.38 36.83 11.98
C GLU A 611 -6.65 35.45 11.40
N ARG A 612 -7.37 35.38 10.27
CA ARG A 612 -7.60 34.15 9.53
C ARG A 612 -6.29 33.51 9.11
N MET A 613 -5.39 34.26 8.46
CA MET A 613 -4.11 33.72 8.00
C MET A 613 -3.26 33.17 9.15
N LYS A 614 -3.24 33.85 10.31
CA LYS A 614 -2.53 33.37 11.49
C LYS A 614 -3.15 32.07 12.02
N ALA A 615 -4.47 32.03 12.20
CA ALA A 615 -5.18 30.84 12.70
C ALA A 615 -5.07 29.63 11.75
N LEU A 616 -5.04 29.87 10.44
CA LEU A 616 -5.04 28.82 9.41
C LEU A 616 -3.66 28.18 9.20
N PHE A 617 -2.59 28.97 9.21
CA PHE A 617 -1.24 28.49 8.92
C PHE A 617 -0.45 28.11 10.18
N ARG A 618 -0.69 28.80 11.30
CA ARG A 618 0.02 28.61 12.57
C ARG A 618 -0.92 28.82 13.78
N PRO A 619 -1.86 27.89 14.01
CA PRO A 619 -2.64 27.94 15.23
C PRO A 619 -1.77 27.63 16.45
N ASP A 620 -1.97 28.37 17.53
CA ASP A 620 -1.48 27.96 18.85
C ASP A 620 -2.52 27.01 19.44
N ILE A 621 -2.18 25.72 19.56
CA ILE A 621 -3.08 24.68 20.08
C ILE A 621 -2.44 24.07 21.34
N PRO A 622 -2.65 24.65 22.53
CA PRO A 622 -2.05 24.19 23.79
C PRO A 622 -2.36 22.71 24.08
N GLU A 623 -3.55 22.25 23.69
CA GLU A 623 -3.99 20.86 23.87
C GLU A 623 -3.05 19.85 23.20
N ILE A 624 -2.49 20.18 22.04
CA ILE A 624 -1.54 19.30 21.34
C ILE A 624 -0.22 19.25 22.10
N GLU A 625 0.24 20.40 22.61
CA GLU A 625 1.46 20.46 23.41
C GLU A 625 1.33 19.68 24.72
N ASP A 626 0.17 19.77 25.39
CA ASP A 626 -0.12 19.01 26.60
C ASP A 626 -0.18 17.50 26.33
N GLU A 627 -0.80 17.09 25.22
CA GLU A 627 -0.86 15.67 24.83
C GLU A 627 0.54 15.12 24.49
N ILE A 628 1.36 15.89 23.78
CA ILE A 628 2.76 15.54 23.50
C ILE A 628 3.55 15.40 24.81
N ARG A 629 3.38 16.31 25.76
CA ARG A 629 4.04 16.24 27.08
C ARG A 629 3.64 14.99 27.85
N ARG A 630 2.34 14.66 27.89
CA ARG A 630 1.86 13.43 28.54
C ARG A 630 2.49 12.19 27.93
N ARG A 631 2.43 12.05 26.60
CA ARG A 631 3.03 10.89 25.90
C ARG A 631 4.55 10.77 26.14
N SER A 632 5.25 11.90 26.21
CA SER A 632 6.67 11.91 26.54
C SER A 632 6.92 11.43 27.97
N GLN A 633 6.08 11.83 28.93
CA GLN A 633 6.20 11.42 30.33
C GLN A 633 5.85 9.94 30.51
N ASP A 634 4.75 9.48 29.92
CA ASP A 634 4.31 8.08 29.99
C ASP A 634 5.37 7.11 29.45
N ASP A 635 6.08 7.49 28.38
CA ASP A 635 7.16 6.69 27.81
C ASP A 635 8.38 6.61 28.74
N ILE A 636 8.71 7.72 29.43
CA ILE A 636 9.76 7.74 30.45
C ILE A 636 9.37 6.81 31.61
N ASP A 637 8.15 6.94 32.13
CA ASP A 637 7.69 6.16 33.29
C ASP A 637 7.62 4.66 32.98
N THR A 638 7.19 4.30 31.77
CA THR A 638 7.17 2.90 31.28
C THR A 638 8.58 2.34 31.09
N SER A 639 9.54 3.16 30.65
CA SER A 639 10.93 2.73 30.51
C SER A 639 11.61 2.46 31.85
N VAL A 640 11.25 3.21 32.90
CA VAL A 640 11.79 3.03 34.26
C VAL A 640 11.22 1.79 34.95
N THR A 641 9.99 1.38 34.62
CA THR A 641 9.34 0.19 35.21
C THR A 641 9.72 -1.13 34.53
N GLN A 642 10.36 -1.09 33.35
CA GLN A 642 10.84 -2.27 32.61
C GLN A 642 12.34 -2.62 32.85
N VAL A 643 13.05 -1.81 33.66
CA VAL A 643 14.43 -2.03 34.12
C VAL A 643 14.40 -2.48 35.56
#